data_AF-A0A813GSJ7-F1
#
_entry.id   AF-A0A813GSJ7-F1
#
_cell.length_a   1.000
_cell.length_b   1.000
_cell.length_c   1.000
_cell.angle_alpha   90.00
_cell.angle_beta   90.00
_cell.angle_gamma   90.00
#
_symmetry.space_group_name_H-M   'P 1'
#
loop_
_entity.id
_entity.type
_entity.pdbx_description
1 polymer ?
#
loop_
_entity_poly.entity_id
_entity_poly.type
_entity_poly.pdbx_seq_one_letter_code
_entity_poly.pdbx_strand_id
1 'polypeptide(L)'
;MSLLPSVTELAALTTVSSLWMYVQLDESVWNAFSAKVGGITSVRVLAAMPADLLKTGIAALRIPLTAPATPSVREATPVEVIQVGLIWRIARQSVGLPDVDPLQVLGGSSSAPQPASSAAPSNTPHYMQTPLESPSKRVKTSAVLDQADDTEIQVRSSALMMQHFANHVEVTGAEPLSEVEPTPEQVSAMFERIVVRSEAPYADFSVLTPFGQRLQRTMKTRSWLLQQDGTWKALDVPGPPTFEAWQSCFRVYKAILFMLRYDQDAVPGPGSQAPRKIVSPASIEMYYENFRALSHEFPEAWHLCMSAEDRMRGEHLERIKRLLDRALLQGQVPLGIVYNAANPWDGVFQYAAQDAAFWDANVRRPALTFLARNRQVPRFEDAAVMNECWSTAESVQRRVVEYSRSGDEETCSRRRAESDRKTEESEQKTVEVKWGGVFRTGQRGTQICYEYAKGERGSCSEPCQTQRLRSCQKCLGKHRNDSAECRVATPGKGGKGGKGPRMTEEDSKLACEKEAPRKGEEESAPAQQVPPWKKRVTLTGSAATAKNSHLSSPSRRFRFGEFFAGAGGLTMTIREASAEIVEAMTPLDWWDNWDVATDEGYASAVESVADLDHGHFAPPCKSLSKARRTDKHGSAKVLRTEARPEGLGDPKADGRQLDRGEDSRSVFQTDPTGQNIFNGEPAEFFHLVATVKNVELIELDQCPYGAETPKPAGILTNTVWMKTVCHKCKDAPPHRHLVGGLQGKCWGYSREVPTQVWRTSLAAEDPEGLCAAWASALEKWVQSPEGVLTLARSTFTRTGVHGNALVRKASAKSPALRTVGARIGRALTKVFKQLPEVLKMVGAIGTPGWNKQGFKPDAVLLARQMLASEFGCDCDEEIHSYQQPLFQTLLREAKDPETALPEWLKKDVGFPLGIEEGIKTCGIFPTTSKDSASVEASRCHGQLVEDWSGEATNYTSFEEAGDMAQKELDRVFEHGWADKVLTWSEVVQVVGPGAKLTKMACLIKTKPDGSLKIRLIVDMRRSGVNGLMVIRERIVLPRVTDVTEGTRSLLREAGAESDETIEPEFLILGFSDTFYTCHLVTKERQYAIAKGQDGAYYVLKVVAFGFASGPLWGRLAAVLLLWAALGFKLAWEKAQRGKKVAWIGFQLTLTGKFFRDTLVELAQ
;
A
#
# COMPACT_ATOMS: atom_id res chain seq x y z
N MET A 1 -31.94 -32.73 47.84
CA MET A 1 -32.65 -31.57 48.40
C MET A 1 -32.47 -30.42 47.42
N SER A 2 -33.54 -29.71 47.06
CA SER A 2 -33.44 -28.50 46.24
C SER A 2 -32.66 -27.44 47.03
N LEU A 3 -31.65 -26.81 46.41
CA LEU A 3 -30.91 -25.68 47.03
C LEU A 3 -31.78 -24.42 47.15
N LEU A 4 -32.93 -24.41 46.48
CA LEU A 4 -33.88 -23.31 46.44
C LEU A 4 -35.15 -23.68 47.23
N PRO A 5 -35.75 -22.74 47.98
CA PRO A 5 -36.90 -22.99 48.84
C PRO A 5 -38.11 -23.48 48.04
N SER A 6 -38.90 -24.36 48.64
CA SER A 6 -40.19 -24.79 48.11
C SER A 6 -41.18 -23.62 48.04
N VAL A 7 -42.25 -23.76 47.25
CA VAL A 7 -43.30 -22.73 47.10
C VAL A 7 -43.89 -22.32 48.45
N THR A 8 -44.01 -23.25 49.39
CA THR A 8 -44.50 -23.00 50.75
C THR A 8 -43.48 -22.23 51.61
N GLU A 9 -42.18 -22.50 51.45
CA GLU A 9 -41.11 -21.80 52.17
C GLU A 9 -40.88 -20.38 51.62
N LEU A 10 -41.02 -20.18 50.31
CA LEU A 10 -40.95 -18.85 49.67
C LEU A 10 -41.98 -17.87 50.23
N ALA A 11 -43.18 -18.36 50.60
CA ALA A 11 -44.23 -17.53 51.20
C ALA A 11 -43.83 -16.96 52.57
N ALA A 12 -42.89 -17.59 53.29
CA ALA A 12 -42.38 -17.11 54.58
C ALA A 12 -41.17 -16.16 54.45
N LEU A 13 -40.58 -16.03 53.26
CA LEU A 13 -39.37 -15.24 53.00
C LEU A 13 -39.68 -13.84 52.46
N THR A 14 -40.37 -13.03 53.27
CA THR A 14 -40.89 -11.71 52.86
C THR A 14 -39.96 -10.52 53.14
N THR A 15 -38.88 -10.71 53.91
CA THR A 15 -37.95 -9.64 54.30
C THR A 15 -36.51 -9.99 53.93
N VAL A 16 -35.64 -8.99 53.76
CA VAL A 16 -34.21 -9.23 53.47
C VAL A 16 -33.56 -10.04 54.61
N SER A 17 -33.96 -9.78 55.86
CA SER A 17 -33.47 -10.51 57.03
C SER A 17 -33.85 -11.99 57.01
N SER A 18 -35.08 -12.33 56.62
CA SER A 18 -35.47 -13.74 56.53
C SER A 18 -34.71 -14.50 55.44
N LEU A 19 -34.25 -13.82 54.37
CA LEU A 19 -33.47 -14.46 53.30
C LEU A 19 -32.06 -14.86 53.74
N TRP A 20 -31.29 -13.96 54.37
CA TRP A 20 -29.94 -14.30 54.79
C TRP A 20 -29.91 -15.22 56.02
N MET A 21 -30.93 -15.16 56.87
CA MET A 21 -31.11 -16.15 57.94
C MET A 21 -31.42 -17.55 57.38
N TYR A 22 -32.25 -17.65 56.33
CA TYR A 22 -32.56 -18.94 55.69
C TYR A 22 -31.32 -19.63 55.13
N VAL A 23 -30.42 -18.84 54.51
CA VAL A 23 -29.17 -19.32 53.93
C VAL A 23 -28.05 -19.46 54.98
N GLN A 24 -28.33 -19.12 56.25
CA GLN A 24 -27.39 -19.17 57.39
C GLN A 24 -26.14 -18.31 57.18
N LEU A 25 -26.28 -17.14 56.57
CA LEU A 25 -25.21 -16.16 56.45
C LEU A 25 -25.14 -15.30 57.71
N ASP A 26 -23.94 -15.05 58.21
CA ASP A 26 -23.73 -14.19 59.39
C ASP A 26 -24.15 -12.73 59.10
N GLU A 27 -24.83 -12.10 60.06
CA GLU A 27 -25.37 -10.75 59.92
C GLU A 27 -24.28 -9.72 59.62
N SER A 28 -23.08 -9.88 60.20
CA SER A 28 -21.96 -8.96 59.96
C SER A 28 -21.48 -8.99 58.51
N VAL A 29 -21.55 -10.16 57.87
CA VAL A 29 -21.17 -10.37 56.47
C VAL A 29 -22.22 -9.77 55.55
N TRP A 30 -23.50 -10.00 55.83
CA TRP A 30 -24.58 -9.37 55.08
C TRP A 30 -24.55 -7.85 55.18
N ASN A 31 -24.33 -7.29 56.38
CA ASN A 31 -24.26 -5.86 56.58
C ASN A 31 -23.06 -5.23 55.86
N ALA A 32 -21.90 -5.89 55.88
CA ALA A 32 -20.73 -5.45 55.10
C ALA A 32 -21.00 -5.47 53.59
N PHE A 33 -21.68 -6.50 53.07
CA PHE A 33 -22.07 -6.59 51.67
C PHE A 33 -23.10 -5.52 51.29
N SER A 34 -24.18 -5.43 52.07
CA SER A 34 -25.26 -4.46 51.87
C SER A 34 -24.71 -3.03 51.84
N ALA A 35 -23.79 -2.67 52.75
CA ALA A 35 -23.14 -1.37 52.75
C ALA A 35 -22.33 -1.07 51.46
N LYS A 36 -21.70 -2.08 50.86
CA LYS A 36 -20.91 -1.90 49.62
C LYS A 36 -21.74 -1.65 48.39
N VAL A 37 -22.95 -2.21 48.34
CA VAL A 37 -23.88 -2.03 47.21
C VAL A 37 -24.96 -0.97 47.48
N GLY A 38 -24.78 -0.13 48.52
CA GLY A 38 -25.60 1.06 48.77
C GLY A 38 -26.75 0.89 49.76
N GLY A 39 -26.76 -0.16 50.58
CA GLY A 39 -27.73 -0.37 51.66
C GLY A 39 -29.05 -0.98 51.19
N ILE A 40 -29.05 -2.28 50.90
CA ILE A 40 -30.24 -3.00 50.43
C ILE A 40 -31.24 -3.19 51.58
N THR A 41 -32.42 -2.57 51.43
CA THR A 41 -33.50 -2.63 52.43
C THR A 41 -34.74 -3.40 51.96
N SER A 42 -34.84 -3.73 50.67
CA SER A 42 -36.01 -4.38 50.08
C SER A 42 -35.64 -5.58 49.19
N VAL A 43 -36.39 -6.68 49.35
CA VAL A 43 -36.24 -7.90 48.54
C VAL A 43 -36.46 -7.61 47.05
N ARG A 44 -37.34 -6.66 46.69
CA ARG A 44 -37.57 -6.27 45.29
C ARG A 44 -36.36 -5.59 44.66
N VAL A 45 -35.68 -4.74 45.42
CA VAL A 45 -34.46 -4.05 44.96
C VAL A 45 -33.33 -5.05 44.79
N LEU A 46 -33.20 -6.00 45.72
CA LEU A 46 -32.24 -7.09 45.61
C LEU A 46 -32.48 -7.95 44.37
N ALA A 47 -33.74 -8.33 44.10
CA ALA A 47 -34.12 -9.14 42.95
C ALA A 47 -33.87 -8.44 41.60
N ALA A 48 -34.05 -7.12 41.56
CA ALA A 48 -33.84 -6.30 40.36
C ALA A 48 -32.35 -6.00 40.08
N MET A 49 -31.47 -6.20 41.05
CA MET A 49 -30.03 -5.93 40.90
C MET A 49 -29.42 -6.82 39.81
N PRO A 50 -28.71 -6.25 38.80
CA PRO A 50 -27.98 -7.02 37.80
C PRO A 50 -26.90 -7.94 38.39
N ALA A 51 -26.69 -9.11 37.79
CA ALA A 51 -25.71 -10.10 38.27
C ALA A 51 -24.27 -9.56 38.30
N ASP A 52 -23.89 -8.67 37.39
CA ASP A 52 -22.53 -8.11 37.36
C ASP A 52 -22.29 -7.10 38.49
N LEU A 53 -23.33 -6.41 38.96
CA LEU A 53 -23.25 -5.57 40.17
C LEU A 53 -23.16 -6.43 41.44
N LEU A 54 -23.86 -7.58 41.48
CA LEU A 54 -23.70 -8.56 42.56
C LEU A 54 -22.26 -9.06 42.63
N LYS A 55 -21.66 -9.47 41.49
CA LYS A 55 -20.27 -9.94 41.40
C LYS A 55 -19.26 -8.87 41.85
N THR A 56 -19.47 -7.63 41.40
CA THR A 56 -18.62 -6.50 41.78
C THR A 56 -18.71 -6.21 43.28
N GLY A 57 -19.94 -6.26 43.84
CA GLY A 57 -20.16 -6.10 45.29
C GLY A 57 -19.50 -7.20 46.12
N ILE A 58 -19.55 -8.46 45.64
CA ILE A 58 -18.89 -9.60 46.28
C ILE A 58 -17.36 -9.45 46.23
N ALA A 59 -16.79 -9.06 45.08
CA ALA A 59 -15.34 -8.86 44.94
C ALA A 59 -14.80 -7.76 45.86
N ALA A 60 -15.60 -6.71 46.10
CA ALA A 60 -15.28 -5.59 46.98
C ALA A 60 -15.61 -5.85 48.47
N LEU A 61 -16.19 -7.00 48.82
CA LEU A 61 -16.58 -7.34 50.19
C LEU A 61 -15.35 -7.51 51.09
N ARG A 62 -15.31 -6.76 52.20
CA ARG A 62 -14.27 -6.86 53.23
C ARG A 62 -14.96 -6.89 54.60
N ILE A 63 -14.79 -8.00 55.32
CA ILE A 63 -15.50 -8.31 56.57
C ILE A 63 -14.60 -7.94 57.76
N PRO A 64 -15.05 -7.08 58.69
CA PRO A 64 -14.27 -6.71 59.87
C PRO A 64 -14.19 -7.86 60.88
N LEU A 65 -13.00 -8.14 61.42
CA LEU A 65 -12.81 -9.12 62.50
C LEU A 65 -13.12 -8.48 63.86
N THR A 66 -14.06 -9.05 64.61
CA THR A 66 -14.47 -8.54 65.93
C THR A 66 -13.47 -8.94 67.05
N ALA A 67 -12.49 -8.03 67.25
CA ALA A 67 -11.68 -7.73 68.45
C ALA A 67 -10.37 -8.53 68.77
N PRO A 68 -9.40 -7.94 69.53
CA PRO A 68 -9.20 -6.52 69.88
C PRO A 68 -7.89 -5.90 69.33
N ALA A 69 -7.88 -4.55 69.26
CA ALA A 69 -6.77 -3.60 69.13
C ALA A 69 -6.24 -3.19 67.75
N THR A 70 -6.57 -3.87 66.63
CA THR A 70 -6.29 -3.33 65.28
C THR A 70 -7.41 -3.70 64.29
N PRO A 71 -7.89 -2.76 63.44
CA PRO A 71 -8.93 -3.05 62.45
C PRO A 71 -8.33 -3.92 61.33
N SER A 72 -8.36 -5.23 61.50
CA SER A 72 -8.03 -6.19 60.45
C SER A 72 -9.32 -6.61 59.73
N VAL A 73 -9.28 -6.53 58.40
CA VAL A 73 -10.38 -6.97 57.53
C VAL A 73 -9.97 -8.28 56.85
N ARG A 74 -10.92 -9.21 56.72
CA ARG A 74 -10.74 -10.45 55.94
C ARG A 74 -11.60 -10.43 54.69
N GLU A 75 -11.20 -11.25 53.72
CA GLU A 75 -12.02 -11.51 52.53
C GLU A 75 -13.15 -12.49 52.87
N ALA A 76 -14.21 -12.47 52.05
CA ALA A 76 -15.31 -13.41 52.17
C ALA A 76 -14.85 -14.81 51.76
N THR A 77 -15.23 -15.80 52.56
CA THR A 77 -14.95 -17.21 52.26
C THR A 77 -15.77 -17.66 51.05
N PRO A 78 -15.35 -18.69 50.31
CA PRO A 78 -16.12 -19.24 49.20
C PRO A 78 -17.56 -19.63 49.60
N VAL A 79 -17.78 -20.06 50.84
CA VAL A 79 -19.11 -20.38 51.37
C VAL A 79 -19.96 -19.11 51.48
N GLU A 80 -19.43 -18.04 52.07
CA GLU A 80 -20.14 -16.75 52.20
C GLU A 80 -20.47 -16.15 50.82
N VAL A 81 -19.58 -16.33 49.83
CA VAL A 81 -19.82 -15.92 48.44
C VAL A 81 -21.02 -16.65 47.82
N ILE A 82 -21.08 -17.98 47.98
CA ILE A 82 -22.20 -18.80 47.51
C ILE A 82 -23.49 -18.41 48.23
N GLN A 83 -23.43 -18.18 49.54
CA GLN A 83 -24.58 -17.79 50.35
C GLN A 83 -25.15 -16.43 49.88
N VAL A 84 -24.31 -15.43 49.59
CA VAL A 84 -24.76 -14.14 49.00
C VAL A 84 -25.39 -14.34 47.61
N GLY A 85 -24.81 -15.22 46.79
CA GLY A 85 -25.39 -15.60 45.49
C GLY A 85 -26.77 -16.26 45.61
N LEU A 86 -26.95 -17.15 46.58
CA LEU A 86 -28.22 -17.83 46.86
C LEU A 86 -29.28 -16.84 47.35
N ILE A 87 -28.94 -15.90 48.23
CA ILE A 87 -29.87 -14.87 48.72
C ILE A 87 -30.44 -14.07 47.54
N TRP A 88 -29.61 -13.70 46.55
CA TRP A 88 -30.06 -13.00 45.34
C TRP A 88 -30.98 -13.87 44.46
N ARG A 89 -30.65 -15.15 44.27
CA ARG A 89 -31.50 -16.10 43.51
C ARG A 89 -32.87 -16.31 44.16
N ILE A 90 -32.91 -16.47 45.48
CA ILE A 90 -34.15 -16.62 46.24
C ILE A 90 -34.98 -15.34 46.16
N ALA A 91 -34.36 -14.16 46.25
CA ALA A 91 -35.04 -12.88 46.08
C ALA A 91 -35.71 -12.75 44.69
N ARG A 92 -35.08 -13.27 43.63
CA ARG A 92 -35.67 -13.29 42.28
C ARG A 92 -36.87 -14.21 42.18
N GLN A 93 -36.78 -15.41 42.75
CA GLN A 93 -37.89 -16.35 42.76
C GLN A 93 -39.08 -15.81 43.57
N SER A 94 -38.85 -15.12 44.69
CA SER A 94 -39.93 -14.55 45.51
C SER A 94 -40.71 -13.43 44.80
N VAL A 95 -40.15 -12.84 43.73
CA VAL A 95 -40.82 -11.83 42.89
C VAL A 95 -41.22 -12.37 41.50
N GLY A 96 -41.07 -13.68 41.25
CA GLY A 96 -41.47 -14.32 39.99
C GLY A 96 -40.53 -14.08 38.80
N LEU A 97 -39.28 -13.67 39.06
CA LEU A 97 -38.25 -13.55 38.02
C LEU A 97 -37.56 -14.89 37.76
N PRO A 98 -37.03 -15.14 36.55
CA PRO A 98 -36.34 -16.38 36.23
C PRO A 98 -35.10 -16.55 37.13
N ASP A 99 -34.90 -17.80 37.59
CA ASP A 99 -33.70 -18.21 38.30
C ASP A 99 -32.50 -18.16 37.35
N VAL A 100 -31.46 -17.46 37.76
CA VAL A 100 -30.20 -17.31 37.02
C VAL A 100 -29.10 -17.52 38.05
N ASP A 101 -28.10 -18.34 37.73
CA ASP A 101 -26.95 -18.49 38.62
C ASP A 101 -25.97 -17.32 38.42
N PRO A 102 -25.83 -16.40 39.38
CA PRO A 102 -24.98 -15.23 39.19
C PRO A 102 -23.49 -15.55 39.31
N LEU A 103 -23.13 -16.75 39.79
CA LEU A 103 -21.74 -17.21 39.91
C LEU A 103 -21.33 -18.12 38.74
N GLN A 104 -22.27 -18.46 37.86
CA GLN A 104 -21.97 -19.23 36.66
C GLN A 104 -21.21 -18.36 35.65
N VAL A 105 -19.95 -18.73 35.40
CA VAL A 105 -19.15 -18.17 34.30
C VAL A 105 -19.76 -18.70 33.00
N LEU A 106 -20.28 -17.80 32.16
CA LEU A 106 -20.70 -18.15 30.81
C LEU A 106 -19.46 -18.58 29.99
N GLY A 107 -19.30 -19.89 29.82
CA GLY A 107 -18.56 -20.48 28.71
C GLY A 107 -17.08 -20.12 28.59
N GLY A 108 -16.29 -20.39 29.63
CA GLY A 108 -14.86 -20.68 29.54
C GLY A 108 -14.59 -21.90 30.42
N SER A 109 -14.19 -23.02 29.81
CA SER A 109 -14.11 -24.35 30.42
C SER A 109 -13.31 -24.40 31.73
N SER A 110 -13.90 -25.07 32.72
CA SER A 110 -13.38 -25.31 34.06
C SER A 110 -12.38 -26.47 34.13
N SER A 111 -11.41 -26.36 35.05
CA SER A 111 -10.90 -27.53 35.78
C SER A 111 -10.50 -27.09 37.20
N ALA A 112 -11.26 -27.56 38.19
CA ALA A 112 -11.01 -27.35 39.61
C ALA A 112 -9.91 -28.31 40.14
N PRO A 113 -9.21 -27.98 41.24
CA PRO A 113 -8.07 -28.73 41.77
C PRO A 113 -8.47 -29.82 42.80
N GLN A 114 -7.67 -30.89 42.87
CA GLN A 114 -7.72 -31.95 43.90
C GLN A 114 -6.47 -31.87 44.81
N PRO A 115 -6.53 -32.41 46.06
CA PRO A 115 -5.85 -31.88 47.24
C PRO A 115 -4.51 -32.54 47.59
N ALA A 116 -3.75 -31.86 48.46
CA ALA A 116 -2.38 -32.15 48.90
C ALA A 116 -2.26 -33.10 50.13
N SER A 117 -1.14 -33.81 50.22
CA SER A 117 -0.53 -34.41 51.44
C SER A 117 0.89 -34.91 51.10
N SER A 118 1.93 -34.93 51.95
CA SER A 118 2.20 -34.45 53.30
C SER A 118 3.71 -34.66 53.63
N ALA A 119 4.29 -33.72 54.39
CA ALA A 119 5.49 -33.64 55.28
C ALA A 119 6.48 -34.85 55.43
N ALA A 120 7.78 -34.74 55.79
CA ALA A 120 8.47 -34.05 56.93
C ALA A 120 10.02 -34.40 56.89
N PRO A 121 10.85 -34.24 57.96
CA PRO A 121 11.34 -33.07 58.75
C PRO A 121 12.91 -32.94 58.73
N SER A 122 13.60 -31.87 59.19
CA SER A 122 13.89 -31.54 60.60
C SER A 122 14.97 -30.42 60.77
N ASN A 123 14.71 -29.47 61.69
CA ASN A 123 15.52 -28.77 62.73
C ASN A 123 17.00 -28.34 62.45
N THR A 124 17.55 -27.14 62.78
CA THR A 124 17.38 -26.10 63.85
C THR A 124 18.52 -25.02 63.67
N PRO A 125 18.69 -23.92 64.45
CA PRO A 125 17.83 -22.74 64.65
C PRO A 125 18.54 -21.34 64.51
N HIS A 126 17.73 -20.33 64.16
CA HIS A 126 17.71 -18.88 64.50
C HIS A 126 18.93 -17.91 64.47
N TYR A 127 18.84 -16.90 63.59
CA TYR A 127 18.76 -15.47 63.98
C TYR A 127 18.01 -14.63 62.91
N MET A 128 17.41 -13.52 63.34
CA MET A 128 16.44 -12.59 62.70
C MET A 128 16.46 -12.42 61.16
N GLN A 129 15.29 -12.56 60.50
CA GLN A 129 15.03 -12.03 59.14
C GLN A 129 13.60 -11.49 58.98
N THR A 130 13.49 -10.42 58.20
CA THR A 130 12.31 -9.76 57.62
C THR A 130 11.45 -10.72 56.77
N PRO A 131 10.15 -10.44 56.51
CA PRO A 131 9.27 -11.36 55.79
C PRO A 131 9.68 -11.49 54.31
N LEU A 132 10.00 -12.73 53.89
CA LEU A 132 10.30 -13.11 52.51
C LEU A 132 9.04 -13.03 51.63
N GLU A 133 9.15 -12.30 50.52
CA GLU A 133 8.27 -12.44 49.36
C GLU A 133 8.40 -13.86 48.76
N SER A 134 7.30 -14.36 48.19
CA SER A 134 7.33 -15.60 47.38
C SER A 134 8.31 -15.43 46.20
N PRO A 135 9.03 -16.49 45.79
CA PRO A 135 10.03 -16.37 44.74
C PRO A 135 9.33 -16.05 43.42
N SER A 136 9.57 -14.84 42.92
CA SER A 136 9.13 -14.42 41.60
C SER A 136 9.86 -15.20 40.52
N LYS A 137 9.13 -15.62 39.49
CA LYS A 137 9.69 -16.35 38.34
C LYS A 137 10.68 -15.42 37.62
N ARG A 138 11.97 -15.79 37.60
CA ARG A 138 13.02 -15.10 36.84
C ARG A 138 13.19 -15.74 35.47
N VAL A 139 13.41 -14.91 34.46
CA VAL A 139 13.60 -15.34 33.06
C VAL A 139 14.78 -14.60 32.46
N LYS A 140 15.58 -15.29 31.66
CA LYS A 140 16.70 -14.68 30.93
C LYS A 140 16.18 -13.94 29.71
N THR A 141 16.63 -12.70 29.53
CA THR A 141 16.28 -11.85 28.38
C THR A 141 16.67 -12.51 27.04
N SER A 142 17.76 -13.28 27.03
CA SER A 142 18.24 -14.07 25.88
C SER A 142 17.28 -15.14 25.40
N ALA A 143 16.38 -15.61 26.24
CA ALA A 143 15.37 -16.59 25.87
C ALA A 143 14.06 -15.99 25.33
N VAL A 144 13.83 -14.69 25.52
CA VAL A 144 12.50 -14.07 25.28
C VAL A 144 12.51 -12.77 24.48
N LEU A 145 13.64 -12.05 24.39
CA LEU A 145 13.71 -10.76 23.72
C LEU A 145 14.93 -10.60 22.79
N ASP A 146 16.13 -11.02 23.22
CA ASP A 146 17.38 -10.69 22.53
C ASP A 146 18.52 -11.64 22.90
N GLN A 147 19.00 -12.44 21.94
CA GLN A 147 20.01 -13.48 22.16
C GLN A 147 21.34 -12.95 22.74
N ALA A 148 21.63 -11.66 22.56
CA ALA A 148 22.85 -11.03 23.05
C ALA A 148 22.75 -10.54 24.50
N ASP A 149 21.55 -10.55 25.11
CA ASP A 149 21.31 -10.03 26.46
C ASP A 149 20.99 -11.14 27.46
N ASP A 150 21.98 -11.57 28.25
CA ASP A 150 21.83 -12.60 29.28
C ASP A 150 21.29 -12.06 30.62
N THR A 151 20.75 -10.84 30.66
CA THR A 151 20.18 -10.26 31.90
C THR A 151 18.97 -11.07 32.38
N GLU A 152 18.96 -11.40 33.67
CA GLU A 152 17.80 -12.03 34.32
C GLU A 152 16.80 -10.97 34.78
N ILE A 153 15.56 -11.11 34.31
CA ILE A 153 14.47 -10.20 34.65
C ILE A 153 13.38 -10.91 35.45
N GLN A 154 12.73 -10.14 36.30
CA GLN A 154 11.59 -10.59 37.09
C GLN A 154 10.30 -10.42 36.29
N VAL A 155 9.52 -11.49 36.16
CA VAL A 155 8.22 -11.40 35.47
C VAL A 155 7.26 -10.54 36.29
N ARG A 156 6.62 -9.55 35.66
CA ARG A 156 5.67 -8.65 36.31
C ARG A 156 4.43 -9.41 36.80
N SER A 157 3.81 -8.90 37.86
CA SER A 157 2.62 -9.51 38.45
C SER A 157 1.41 -9.47 37.51
N SER A 158 0.45 -10.38 37.71
CA SER A 158 -0.78 -10.42 36.91
C SER A 158 -1.58 -9.12 36.97
N ALA A 159 -1.49 -8.36 38.07
CA ALA A 159 -2.14 -7.05 38.22
C ALA A 159 -1.54 -6.00 37.27
N LEU A 160 -0.21 -5.95 37.16
CA LEU A 160 0.47 -5.06 36.23
C LEU A 160 0.24 -5.48 34.77
N MET A 161 0.12 -6.78 34.50
CA MET A 161 -0.24 -7.28 33.17
C MET A 161 -1.63 -6.81 32.73
N MET A 162 -2.64 -6.83 33.61
CA MET A 162 -3.97 -6.28 33.29
C MET A 162 -3.90 -4.78 32.93
N GLN A 163 -3.05 -4.01 33.63
CA GLN A 163 -2.82 -2.61 33.28
C GLN A 163 -2.17 -2.44 31.90
N HIS A 164 -1.21 -3.30 31.55
CA HIS A 164 -0.60 -3.32 30.21
C HIS A 164 -1.63 -3.61 29.11
N PHE A 165 -2.55 -4.56 29.32
CA PHE A 165 -3.65 -4.82 28.39
C PHE A 165 -4.62 -3.63 28.30
N ALA A 166 -4.97 -2.99 29.42
CA ALA A 166 -5.78 -1.78 29.42
C ALA A 166 -5.12 -0.63 28.61
N ASN A 167 -3.80 -0.46 28.73
CA ASN A 167 -3.05 0.52 27.95
C ASN A 167 -3.08 0.22 26.44
N HIS A 168 -3.11 -1.05 26.05
CA HIS A 168 -3.26 -1.45 24.66
C HIS A 168 -4.67 -1.11 24.15
N VAL A 169 -5.71 -1.48 24.90
CA VAL A 169 -7.12 -1.17 24.59
C VAL A 169 -7.34 0.34 24.45
N GLU A 170 -6.72 1.16 25.29
CA GLU A 170 -6.78 2.63 25.19
C GLU A 170 -6.24 3.14 23.85
N VAL A 171 -5.22 2.49 23.29
CA VAL A 171 -4.54 2.92 22.06
C VAL A 171 -5.22 2.35 20.81
N THR A 172 -5.68 1.10 20.84
CA THR A 172 -6.19 0.36 19.67
C THR A 172 -7.70 0.14 19.68
N GLY A 173 -8.37 0.36 20.81
CA GLY A 173 -9.79 0.08 21.02
C GLY A 173 -10.12 -1.37 21.42
N ALA A 174 -9.14 -2.28 21.43
CA ALA A 174 -9.34 -3.70 21.77
C ALA A 174 -8.07 -4.35 22.31
N GLU A 175 -8.20 -5.48 23.00
CA GLU A 175 -7.05 -6.30 23.39
C GLU A 175 -6.34 -6.87 22.15
N PRO A 176 -5.04 -7.20 22.23
CA PRO A 176 -4.35 -7.87 21.14
C PRO A 176 -5.07 -9.17 20.77
N LEU A 177 -5.14 -9.48 19.47
CA LEU A 177 -5.65 -10.78 19.03
C LEU A 177 -4.76 -11.89 19.58
N SER A 178 -5.34 -13.08 19.84
CA SER A 178 -4.63 -14.23 20.41
C SER A 178 -3.38 -14.67 19.63
N GLU A 179 -3.32 -14.35 18.34
CA GLU A 179 -2.19 -14.65 17.45
C GLU A 179 -1.03 -13.64 17.53
N VAL A 180 -1.28 -12.44 18.05
CA VAL A 180 -0.27 -11.37 18.25
C VAL A 180 -0.05 -11.03 19.72
N GLU A 181 -0.69 -11.76 20.63
CA GLU A 181 -0.62 -11.56 22.07
C GLU A 181 0.80 -11.89 22.59
N PRO A 182 1.51 -10.93 23.21
CA PRO A 182 2.84 -11.17 23.78
C PRO A 182 2.74 -11.91 25.11
N THR A 183 3.74 -12.76 25.42
CA THR A 183 3.78 -13.43 26.73
C THR A 183 4.17 -12.45 27.86
N PRO A 184 3.78 -12.71 29.11
CA PRO A 184 4.18 -11.88 30.25
C PRO A 184 5.69 -11.71 30.38
N GLU A 185 6.47 -12.74 30.04
CA GLU A 185 7.92 -12.69 30.00
C GLU A 185 8.44 -11.70 28.93
N GLN A 186 7.85 -11.69 27.73
CA GLN A 186 8.22 -10.78 26.64
C GLN A 186 7.92 -9.32 26.99
N VAL A 187 6.73 -9.04 27.56
CA VAL A 187 6.34 -7.70 28.01
C VAL A 187 7.26 -7.22 29.14
N SER A 188 7.56 -8.09 30.11
CA SER A 188 8.43 -7.76 31.24
C SER A 188 9.86 -7.43 30.78
N ALA A 189 10.40 -8.20 29.82
CA ALA A 189 11.74 -7.98 29.28
C ALA A 189 11.84 -6.65 28.54
N MET A 190 10.84 -6.32 27.72
CA MET A 190 10.80 -5.06 27.00
C MET A 190 10.59 -3.86 27.92
N PHE A 191 9.78 -4.01 28.98
CA PHE A 191 9.61 -3.00 30.03
C PHE A 191 10.95 -2.68 30.69
N GLU A 192 11.69 -3.70 31.15
CA GLU A 192 12.97 -3.51 31.82
C GLU A 192 13.96 -2.76 30.91
N ARG A 193 14.02 -3.13 29.62
CA ARG A 193 14.90 -2.49 28.64
C ARG A 193 14.55 -1.03 28.39
N ILE A 194 13.29 -0.74 28.07
CA ILE A 194 12.89 0.61 27.62
C ILE A 194 12.64 1.55 28.80
N VAL A 195 11.91 1.08 29.81
CA VAL A 195 11.39 1.94 30.89
C VAL A 195 12.39 2.03 32.04
N VAL A 196 12.98 0.90 32.45
CA VAL A 196 13.92 0.88 33.60
C VAL A 196 15.32 1.29 33.16
N ARG A 197 15.85 0.68 32.10
CA ARG A 197 17.21 0.93 31.61
C ARG A 197 17.31 2.10 30.63
N SER A 198 16.19 2.63 30.14
CA SER A 198 16.14 3.72 29.16
C SER A 198 16.92 3.43 27.86
N GLU A 199 16.91 2.16 27.44
CA GLU A 199 17.61 1.69 26.24
C GLU A 199 16.71 1.69 25.00
N ALA A 200 17.33 1.49 23.83
CA ALA A 200 16.62 1.36 22.58
C ALA A 200 15.57 0.24 22.62
N PRO A 201 14.40 0.43 21.99
CA PRO A 201 13.34 -0.57 21.93
C PRO A 201 13.72 -1.69 20.94
N TYR A 202 14.85 -2.34 21.14
CA TYR A 202 15.32 -3.41 20.26
C TYR A 202 14.78 -4.76 20.73
N ALA A 203 14.43 -5.62 19.76
CA ALA A 203 14.09 -7.02 19.96
C ALA A 203 14.60 -7.84 18.79
N ASP A 204 15.23 -8.96 19.07
CA ASP A 204 15.66 -9.91 18.05
C ASP A 204 14.45 -10.73 17.59
N PHE A 205 14.07 -10.60 16.32
CA PHE A 205 12.89 -11.30 15.76
C PHE A 205 13.12 -12.80 15.51
N SER A 206 14.33 -13.31 15.79
CA SER A 206 14.56 -14.74 15.94
C SER A 206 14.16 -15.28 17.32
N VAL A 207 13.97 -14.40 18.31
CA VAL A 207 13.56 -14.72 19.69
C VAL A 207 12.15 -14.22 20.00
N LEU A 208 11.85 -12.97 19.65
CA LEU A 208 10.54 -12.36 19.85
C LEU A 208 9.58 -12.81 18.73
N THR A 209 8.97 -13.98 18.94
CA THR A 209 8.05 -14.60 17.99
C THR A 209 6.62 -14.68 18.54
N PRO A 210 5.59 -14.74 17.66
CA PRO A 210 4.23 -15.10 18.04
C PRO A 210 4.17 -16.43 18.79
N PHE A 211 3.22 -16.58 19.73
CA PHE A 211 3.04 -17.79 20.55
C PHE A 211 4.27 -18.21 21.38
N GLY A 212 5.20 -17.29 21.66
CA GLY A 212 6.39 -17.53 22.48
C GLY A 212 7.41 -18.48 21.83
N GLN A 213 8.07 -19.33 22.63
CA GLN A 213 9.26 -20.09 22.21
C GLN A 213 9.02 -21.17 21.13
N ARG A 214 7.77 -21.45 20.74
CA ARG A 214 7.44 -22.55 19.80
C ARG A 214 8.09 -22.38 18.42
N LEU A 215 8.30 -21.14 18.00
CA LEU A 215 8.73 -20.80 16.63
C LEU A 215 10.19 -20.33 16.55
N GLN A 216 10.88 -20.19 17.68
CA GLN A 216 12.28 -19.73 17.72
C GLN A 216 13.24 -20.67 16.96
N ARG A 217 12.95 -21.98 16.93
CA ARG A 217 13.80 -22.97 16.24
C ARG A 217 13.74 -22.87 14.70
N THR A 218 12.69 -22.25 14.16
CA THR A 218 12.43 -22.12 12.71
C THR A 218 12.80 -20.75 12.15
N MET A 219 13.23 -19.78 12.98
CA MET A 219 13.61 -18.43 12.53
C MET A 219 15.05 -18.35 12.02
N LYS A 220 15.31 -18.98 10.87
CA LYS A 220 16.59 -18.87 10.15
C LYS A 220 16.36 -18.38 8.72
N THR A 221 17.15 -17.41 8.30
CA THR A 221 17.14 -16.84 6.95
C THR A 221 18.44 -17.16 6.25
N ARG A 222 18.37 -17.59 4.99
CA ARG A 222 19.55 -17.82 4.16
C ARG A 222 20.09 -16.50 3.62
N SER A 223 21.31 -16.13 4.02
CA SER A 223 22.03 -14.94 3.56
C SER A 223 23.13 -15.30 2.57
N TRP A 224 23.49 -14.37 1.70
CA TRP A 224 24.51 -14.55 0.67
C TRP A 224 25.65 -13.55 0.86
N LEU A 225 26.86 -14.07 1.08
CA LEU A 225 28.06 -13.26 1.24
C LEU A 225 28.91 -13.31 -0.03
N LEU A 226 29.23 -12.14 -0.59
CA LEU A 226 30.12 -12.04 -1.74
C LEU A 226 31.56 -12.28 -1.30
N GLN A 227 32.20 -13.30 -1.86
CA GLN A 227 33.60 -13.61 -1.65
C GLN A 227 34.51 -12.76 -2.55
N GLN A 228 35.79 -12.67 -2.20
CA GLN A 228 36.79 -11.88 -2.95
C GLN A 228 37.03 -12.40 -4.37
N ASP A 229 36.75 -13.67 -4.62
CA ASP A 229 36.82 -14.32 -5.94
C ASP A 229 35.59 -14.03 -6.82
N GLY A 230 34.61 -13.28 -6.31
CA GLY A 230 33.38 -12.94 -7.01
C GLY A 230 32.28 -13.99 -6.88
N THR A 231 32.49 -15.09 -6.16
CA THR A 231 31.49 -16.12 -5.88
C THR A 231 30.63 -15.77 -4.65
N TRP A 232 29.45 -16.37 -4.54
CA TRP A 232 28.55 -16.15 -3.39
C TRP A 232 28.58 -17.35 -2.44
N LYS A 233 28.77 -17.10 -1.14
CA LYS A 233 28.65 -18.11 -0.08
C LYS A 233 27.29 -18.00 0.58
N ALA A 234 26.52 -19.09 0.62
CA ALA A 234 25.32 -19.19 1.44
C ALA A 234 25.70 -19.34 2.92
N LEU A 235 25.03 -18.59 3.80
CA LEU A 235 25.15 -18.67 5.25
C LEU A 235 23.75 -18.49 5.87
N ASP A 236 23.33 -19.43 6.71
CA ASP A 236 22.10 -19.25 7.48
C ASP A 236 22.36 -18.33 8.66
N VAL A 237 21.56 -17.25 8.75
CA VAL A 237 21.59 -16.26 9.82
C VAL A 237 20.29 -16.33 10.62
N PRO A 238 20.32 -16.10 11.95
CA PRO A 238 19.10 -16.01 12.74
C PRO A 238 18.24 -14.84 12.27
N GLY A 239 16.93 -15.05 12.17
CA GLY A 239 15.97 -14.03 11.76
C GLY A 239 14.82 -14.59 10.90
N PRO A 240 13.74 -13.80 10.73
CA PRO A 240 12.53 -14.26 10.05
C PRO A 240 12.79 -14.57 8.56
N PRO A 241 12.45 -15.79 8.09
CA PRO A 241 12.80 -16.27 6.74
C PRO A 241 12.08 -15.54 5.60
N THR A 242 10.96 -14.88 5.89
CA THR A 242 10.15 -14.13 4.93
C THR A 242 9.59 -12.85 5.54
N PHE A 243 9.06 -11.97 4.68
CA PHE A 243 8.38 -10.76 5.11
C PHE A 243 7.14 -11.05 5.97
N GLU A 244 6.40 -12.12 5.70
CA GLU A 244 5.21 -12.51 6.48
C GLU A 244 5.60 -12.96 7.90
N ALA A 245 6.69 -13.73 8.02
CA ALA A 245 7.24 -14.11 9.32
C ALA A 245 7.70 -12.87 10.10
N TRP A 246 8.40 -11.94 9.43
CA TRP A 246 8.80 -10.67 10.01
C TRP A 246 7.60 -9.82 10.44
N GLN A 247 6.56 -9.72 9.61
CA GLN A 247 5.34 -8.97 9.90
C GLN A 247 4.65 -9.52 11.16
N SER A 248 4.67 -10.84 11.35
CA SER A 248 4.07 -11.49 12.50
C SER A 248 4.85 -11.16 13.79
N CYS A 249 6.18 -11.22 13.76
CA CYS A 249 7.03 -10.77 14.87
C CYS A 249 6.84 -9.27 15.15
N PHE A 250 6.77 -8.45 14.10
CA PHE A 250 6.58 -7.01 14.20
C PHE A 250 5.23 -6.65 14.84
N ARG A 251 4.17 -7.42 14.58
CA ARG A 251 2.86 -7.20 15.24
C ARG A 251 2.93 -7.44 16.75
N VAL A 252 3.62 -8.49 17.19
CA VAL A 252 3.85 -8.75 18.63
C VAL A 252 4.68 -7.63 19.24
N TYR A 253 5.76 -7.23 18.57
CA TYR A 253 6.60 -6.10 18.97
C TYR A 253 5.79 -4.79 19.11
N LYS A 254 4.95 -4.47 18.12
CA LYS A 254 4.07 -3.31 18.13
C LYS A 254 3.06 -3.36 19.29
N ALA A 255 2.45 -4.52 19.54
CA ALA A 255 1.53 -4.70 20.66
C ALA A 255 2.23 -4.41 22.00
N ILE A 256 3.46 -4.91 22.19
CA ILE A 256 4.25 -4.63 23.40
C ILE A 256 4.51 -3.12 23.54
N LEU A 257 4.95 -2.43 22.47
CA LEU A 257 5.20 -0.98 22.56
C LEU A 257 3.95 -0.18 22.94
N PHE A 258 2.76 -0.63 22.54
CA PHE A 258 1.48 -0.01 22.93
C PHE A 258 1.04 -0.35 24.35
N MET A 259 1.52 -1.45 24.94
CA MET A 259 1.27 -1.83 26.33
C MET A 259 2.10 -1.02 27.34
N LEU A 260 3.27 -0.51 26.93
CA LEU A 260 4.25 0.14 27.81
C LEU A 260 4.02 1.66 27.91
N ARG A 261 4.42 2.27 29.05
CA ARG A 261 4.46 3.72 29.30
C ARG A 261 5.68 4.06 30.17
N TYR A 262 6.19 5.30 30.10
CA TYR A 262 7.38 5.74 30.85
C TYR A 262 7.17 5.94 32.36
N ASP A 263 5.97 6.33 32.79
CA ASP A 263 5.70 6.78 34.17
C ASP A 263 4.62 5.91 34.87
N GLN A 264 4.63 4.58 34.66
CA GLN A 264 3.57 3.68 35.13
C GLN A 264 3.42 3.58 36.66
N ASP A 265 4.50 3.77 37.40
CA ASP A 265 4.55 3.63 38.85
C ASP A 265 4.41 4.99 39.59
N ALA A 266 4.19 6.09 38.86
CA ALA A 266 4.01 7.40 39.46
C ALA A 266 2.60 7.54 40.06
N VAL A 267 2.50 7.78 41.36
CA VAL A 267 1.21 8.02 42.05
C VAL A 267 0.56 9.28 41.44
N PRO A 268 -0.66 9.18 40.87
CA PRO A 268 -1.31 10.33 40.27
C PRO A 268 -1.69 11.34 41.36
N GLY A 269 -0.95 12.44 41.43
CA GLY A 269 -1.33 13.61 42.20
C GLY A 269 -2.40 14.43 41.45
N PRO A 270 -3.15 15.29 42.15
CA PRO A 270 -4.07 16.22 41.50
C PRO A 270 -3.26 17.20 40.62
N GLY A 271 -3.28 16.98 39.31
CA GLY A 271 -2.50 17.74 38.32
C GLY A 271 -1.43 16.94 37.55
N SER A 272 -1.22 15.65 37.85
CA SER A 272 -0.27 14.81 37.11
C SER A 272 -0.76 14.52 35.68
N GLN A 273 0.10 14.76 34.68
CA GLN A 273 -0.17 14.41 33.28
C GLN A 273 -0.30 12.89 33.13
N ALA A 274 -1.16 12.45 32.19
CA ALA A 274 -1.33 11.03 31.88
C ALA A 274 0.00 10.36 31.52
N PRO A 275 0.22 9.08 31.89
CA PRO A 275 1.48 8.39 31.67
C PRO A 275 1.84 8.35 30.18
N ARG A 276 3.09 8.73 29.86
CA ARG A 276 3.53 8.99 28.49
C ARG A 276 3.72 7.70 27.70
N LYS A 277 3.21 7.69 26.45
CA LYS A 277 3.32 6.58 25.48
C LYS A 277 4.77 6.42 25.01
N ILE A 278 5.23 5.17 24.83
CA ILE A 278 6.58 4.90 24.29
C ILE A 278 6.70 5.34 22.83
N VAL A 279 5.67 5.07 22.02
CA VAL A 279 5.61 5.46 20.61
C VAL A 279 4.17 5.76 20.23
N SER A 280 3.94 6.69 19.31
CA SER A 280 2.60 6.92 18.78
C SER A 280 2.24 5.87 17.71
N PRO A 281 0.94 5.54 17.53
CA PRO A 281 0.51 4.64 16.47
C PRO A 281 0.93 5.10 15.07
N ALA A 282 0.96 6.41 14.82
CA ALA A 282 1.34 6.96 13.52
C ALA A 282 2.83 6.73 13.20
N SER A 283 3.73 6.95 14.17
CA SER A 283 5.17 6.79 13.96
C SER A 283 5.57 5.35 13.68
N ILE A 284 4.99 4.40 14.43
CA ILE A 284 5.29 2.97 14.24
C ILE A 284 4.69 2.44 12.93
N GLU A 285 3.51 2.94 12.53
CA GLU A 285 2.89 2.56 11.25
C GLU A 285 3.66 3.13 10.06
N MET A 286 4.16 4.36 10.17
CA MET A 286 5.02 4.95 9.14
C MET A 286 6.33 4.18 8.96
N TYR A 287 6.93 3.71 10.06
CA TYR A 287 8.10 2.82 10.00
C TYR A 287 7.76 1.50 9.30
N TYR A 288 6.65 0.87 9.69
CA TYR A 288 6.16 -0.37 9.10
C TYR A 288 5.90 -0.26 7.59
N GLU A 289 5.11 0.73 7.16
CA GLU A 289 4.73 0.87 5.75
C GLU A 289 5.93 1.22 4.85
N ASN A 290 6.88 2.03 5.34
CA ASN A 290 8.12 2.31 4.59
C ASN A 290 9.00 1.06 4.42
N PHE A 291 9.17 0.26 5.49
CA PHE A 291 9.93 -0.98 5.38
C PHE A 291 9.21 -2.04 4.53
N ARG A 292 7.88 -2.11 4.62
CA ARG A 292 7.03 -2.96 3.77
C ARG A 292 7.20 -2.59 2.29
N ALA A 293 7.12 -1.30 1.94
CA ALA A 293 7.35 -0.84 0.58
C ALA A 293 8.74 -1.22 0.07
N LEU A 294 9.78 -1.05 0.91
CA LEU A 294 11.15 -1.42 0.57
C LEU A 294 11.33 -2.93 0.37
N SER A 295 10.68 -3.76 1.21
CA SER A 295 10.71 -5.22 1.09
C SER A 295 9.98 -5.71 -0.16
N HIS A 296 8.87 -5.08 -0.54
CA HIS A 296 8.14 -5.38 -1.77
C HIS A 296 8.88 -4.92 -3.04
N GLU A 297 9.74 -3.91 -2.94
CA GLU A 297 10.59 -3.46 -4.05
C GLU A 297 11.72 -4.47 -4.35
N PHE A 298 12.25 -5.15 -3.33
CA PHE A 298 13.36 -6.10 -3.46
C PHE A 298 13.07 -7.47 -2.82
N PRO A 299 12.01 -8.20 -3.23
CA PRO A 299 11.62 -9.47 -2.60
C PRO A 299 12.69 -10.57 -2.75
N GLU A 300 13.44 -10.59 -3.85
CA GLU A 300 14.52 -11.56 -4.07
C GLU A 300 15.76 -11.30 -3.21
N ALA A 301 15.86 -10.13 -2.60
CA ALA A 301 16.93 -9.71 -1.71
C ALA A 301 16.47 -9.62 -0.24
N TRP A 302 15.48 -10.43 0.16
CA TRP A 302 14.92 -10.43 1.52
C TRP A 302 15.99 -10.47 2.63
N HIS A 303 17.02 -11.31 2.48
CA HIS A 303 18.11 -11.41 3.46
C HIS A 303 18.82 -10.06 3.72
N LEU A 304 18.94 -9.19 2.71
CA LEU A 304 19.48 -7.83 2.88
C LEU A 304 18.49 -6.89 3.55
N CYS A 305 17.20 -7.01 3.19
CA CYS A 305 16.13 -6.22 3.83
C CYS A 305 16.04 -6.55 5.33
N MET A 306 15.97 -7.85 5.67
CA MET A 306 15.92 -8.35 7.04
C MET A 306 17.14 -7.91 7.86
N SER A 307 18.36 -8.13 7.35
CA SER A 307 19.57 -7.72 8.07
C SER A 307 19.70 -6.21 8.23
N ALA A 308 19.22 -5.41 7.27
CA ALA A 308 19.23 -3.95 7.39
C ALA A 308 18.18 -3.43 8.37
N GLU A 309 17.01 -4.05 8.43
CA GLU A 309 15.95 -3.71 9.38
C GLU A 309 16.34 -4.01 10.82
N ASP A 310 16.95 -5.18 11.04
CA ASP A 310 17.48 -5.57 12.34
C ASP A 310 18.57 -4.59 12.81
N ARG A 311 19.52 -4.23 11.94
CA ARG A 311 20.53 -3.19 12.23
C ARG A 311 19.93 -1.80 12.44
N MET A 312 18.86 -1.47 11.72
CA MET A 312 18.15 -0.21 11.92
C MET A 312 17.66 -0.13 13.37
N ARG A 313 16.95 -1.16 13.85
CA ARG A 313 16.43 -1.24 15.22
C ARG A 313 17.52 -1.40 16.29
N GLY A 314 18.51 -2.25 16.06
CA GLY A 314 19.53 -2.61 17.05
C GLY A 314 20.69 -1.63 17.19
N GLU A 315 21.10 -0.97 16.10
CA GLU A 315 22.27 -0.09 16.09
C GLU A 315 21.92 1.37 15.78
N HIS A 316 21.05 1.59 14.77
CA HIS A 316 20.85 2.92 14.21
C HIS A 316 19.84 3.77 14.97
N LEU A 317 18.81 3.20 15.63
CA LEU A 317 17.86 3.98 16.44
C LEU A 317 18.56 4.78 17.55
N GLU A 318 19.49 4.17 18.27
CA GLU A 318 20.25 4.86 19.33
C GLU A 318 21.15 5.96 18.75
N ARG A 319 21.66 5.77 17.53
CA ARG A 319 22.40 6.81 16.81
C ARG A 319 21.49 7.96 16.40
N ILE A 320 20.30 7.68 15.88
CA ILE A 320 19.30 8.67 15.51
C ILE A 320 18.88 9.46 16.75
N LYS A 321 18.62 8.79 17.88
CA LYS A 321 18.32 9.44 19.16
C LYS A 321 19.37 10.47 19.53
N ARG A 322 20.66 10.11 19.53
CA ARG A 322 21.76 11.05 19.81
C ARG A 322 21.85 12.21 18.80
N LEU A 323 21.54 11.97 17.53
CA LEU A 323 21.52 13.01 16.50
C LEU A 323 20.37 13.99 16.74
N LEU A 324 19.18 13.49 17.06
CA LEU A 324 18.00 14.30 17.36
C LEU A 324 18.15 15.05 18.69
N ASP A 325 18.78 14.45 19.71
CA ASP A 325 19.13 15.14 20.96
C ASP A 325 20.04 16.35 20.68
N ARG A 326 21.07 16.17 19.85
CA ARG A 326 21.96 17.28 19.45
C ARG A 326 21.22 18.33 18.62
N ALA A 327 20.40 17.90 17.67
CA ALA A 327 19.61 18.79 16.83
C ALA A 327 18.61 19.60 17.66
N LEU A 328 17.99 19.00 18.68
CA LEU A 328 17.09 19.67 19.61
C LEU A 328 17.82 20.75 20.41
N LEU A 329 19.01 20.46 20.94
CA LEU A 329 19.86 21.44 21.63
C LEU A 329 20.28 22.61 20.72
N GLN A 330 20.38 22.37 19.42
CA GLN A 330 20.73 23.38 18.41
C GLN A 330 19.51 24.09 17.82
N GLY A 331 18.28 23.69 18.16
CA GLY A 331 17.05 24.22 17.55
C GLY A 331 16.89 23.84 16.07
N GLN A 332 17.50 22.74 15.63
CA GLN A 332 17.60 22.29 14.24
C GLN A 332 17.01 20.90 14.01
N VAL A 333 15.94 20.53 14.73
CA VAL A 333 15.23 19.26 14.48
C VAL A 333 14.70 19.28 13.03
N PRO A 334 14.92 18.22 12.23
CA PRO A 334 14.44 18.17 10.85
C PRO A 334 12.93 18.45 10.72
N LEU A 335 12.57 19.22 9.70
CA LEU A 335 11.17 19.52 9.37
C LEU A 335 10.37 18.23 9.15
N GLY A 336 9.22 18.10 9.82
CA GLY A 336 8.37 16.92 9.75
C GLY A 336 8.67 15.83 10.78
N ILE A 337 9.67 16.02 11.66
CA ILE A 337 9.97 15.11 12.77
C ILE A 337 9.56 15.76 14.09
N VAL A 338 8.63 15.12 14.82
CA VAL A 338 8.26 15.55 16.17
C VAL A 338 9.16 14.83 17.17
N TYR A 339 10.14 15.55 17.74
CA TYR A 339 11.10 14.97 18.68
C TYR A 339 11.01 15.60 20.07
N ASN A 340 10.92 14.76 21.10
CA ASN A 340 10.97 15.15 22.50
C ASN A 340 12.01 14.28 23.23
N ALA A 341 13.00 14.88 23.87
CA ALA A 341 14.04 14.14 24.61
C ALA A 341 13.45 13.25 25.73
N ALA A 342 12.30 13.62 26.28
CA ALA A 342 11.61 12.86 27.32
C ALA A 342 10.74 11.71 26.76
N ASN A 343 10.46 11.73 25.44
CA ASN A 343 9.81 10.65 24.70
C ASN A 343 10.50 10.49 23.32
N PRO A 344 11.73 9.96 23.31
CA PRO A 344 12.60 10.05 22.14
C PRO A 344 12.14 9.15 20.98
N TRP A 345 11.51 8.01 21.28
CA TRP A 345 11.27 6.97 20.30
C TRP A 345 10.27 7.36 19.22
N ASP A 346 9.32 8.25 19.52
CA ASP A 346 8.35 8.73 18.53
C ASP A 346 9.04 9.40 17.33
N GLY A 347 9.84 10.44 17.58
CA GLY A 347 10.61 11.13 16.54
C GLY A 347 11.74 10.28 15.94
N VAL A 348 12.31 9.37 16.72
CA VAL A 348 13.35 8.43 16.23
C VAL A 348 12.78 7.47 15.20
N PHE A 349 11.61 6.87 15.44
CA PHE A 349 10.95 6.01 14.45
C PHE A 349 10.54 6.79 13.20
N GLN A 350 10.07 8.04 13.37
CA GLN A 350 9.75 8.90 12.22
C GLN A 350 10.97 9.16 11.34
N TYR A 351 12.10 9.50 11.96
CA TYR A 351 13.35 9.74 11.26
C TYR A 351 13.89 8.47 10.62
N ALA A 352 13.88 7.34 11.35
CA ALA A 352 14.33 6.04 10.85
C ALA A 352 13.55 5.60 9.59
N ALA A 353 12.24 5.84 9.56
CA ALA A 353 11.39 5.55 8.40
C ALA A 353 11.76 6.39 7.16
N GLN A 354 12.28 7.59 7.36
CA GLN A 354 12.62 8.56 6.30
C GLN A 354 14.13 8.62 5.98
N ASP A 355 14.98 7.84 6.65
CA ASP A 355 16.44 7.86 6.47
C ASP A 355 16.85 7.14 5.16
N ALA A 356 16.63 7.82 4.03
CA ALA A 356 16.98 7.33 2.71
C ALA A 356 18.48 6.99 2.59
N ALA A 357 19.35 7.72 3.29
CA ALA A 357 20.79 7.46 3.23
C ALA A 357 21.14 6.11 3.84
N PHE A 358 20.52 5.74 4.96
CA PHE A 358 20.68 4.42 5.56
C PHE A 358 20.11 3.32 4.66
N TRP A 359 18.86 3.48 4.20
CA TRP A 359 18.18 2.45 3.40
C TRP A 359 18.82 2.26 2.01
N ASP A 360 19.34 3.31 1.40
CA ASP A 360 20.08 3.23 0.14
C ASP A 360 21.40 2.47 0.30
N ALA A 361 22.12 2.74 1.39
CA ALA A 361 23.42 2.14 1.66
C ALA A 361 23.32 0.66 2.05
N ASN A 362 22.29 0.29 2.82
CA ASN A 362 22.15 -1.06 3.39
C ASN A 362 21.21 -1.98 2.60
N VAL A 363 20.23 -1.42 1.86
CA VAL A 363 19.26 -2.22 1.10
C VAL A 363 19.33 -1.90 -0.39
N ARG A 364 19.01 -0.69 -0.85
CA ARG A 364 18.81 -0.44 -2.30
C ARG A 364 20.05 -0.72 -3.13
N ARG A 365 21.21 -0.15 -2.78
CA ARG A 365 22.46 -0.36 -3.56
C ARG A 365 22.97 -1.81 -3.45
N PRO A 366 23.02 -2.44 -2.27
CA PRO A 366 23.38 -3.84 -2.15
C PRO A 366 22.42 -4.77 -2.92
N ALA A 367 21.10 -4.55 -2.83
CA ALA A 367 20.10 -5.35 -3.53
C ALA A 367 20.21 -5.20 -5.05
N LEU A 368 20.35 -3.97 -5.56
CA LEU A 368 20.60 -3.75 -6.99
C LEU A 368 21.89 -4.42 -7.47
N THR A 369 22.96 -4.39 -6.66
CA THR A 369 24.23 -5.05 -6.97
C THR A 369 24.08 -6.58 -6.97
N PHE A 370 23.37 -7.11 -5.98
CA PHE A 370 23.03 -8.53 -5.88
C PHE A 370 22.24 -8.97 -7.11
N LEU A 371 21.16 -8.27 -7.44
CA LEU A 371 20.30 -8.55 -8.60
C LEU A 371 21.04 -8.43 -9.93
N ALA A 372 21.91 -7.42 -10.10
CA ALA A 372 22.70 -7.24 -11.31
C ALA A 372 23.71 -8.38 -11.56
N ARG A 373 24.22 -9.00 -10.49
CA ARG A 373 25.23 -10.08 -10.55
C ARG A 373 24.62 -11.49 -10.50
N ASN A 374 23.33 -11.61 -10.19
CA ASN A 374 22.67 -12.86 -9.79
C ASN A 374 22.34 -13.88 -10.89
N ARG A 375 23.08 -13.90 -12.02
CA ARG A 375 22.84 -14.92 -13.06
C ARG A 375 23.27 -16.34 -12.65
N GLN A 376 23.91 -16.53 -11.49
CA GLN A 376 24.51 -17.80 -11.06
C GLN A 376 24.17 -18.26 -9.63
N VAL A 377 23.26 -17.60 -8.90
CA VAL A 377 22.85 -18.04 -7.55
C VAL A 377 21.55 -18.86 -7.65
N PRO A 378 21.44 -20.04 -7.00
CA PRO A 378 20.20 -20.81 -6.93
C PRO A 378 19.07 -19.96 -6.36
N ARG A 379 17.94 -19.88 -7.05
CA ARG A 379 16.76 -19.13 -6.58
C ARG A 379 16.27 -19.70 -5.25
N PHE A 380 15.72 -18.83 -4.39
CA PHE A 380 15.07 -19.21 -3.14
C PHE A 380 13.92 -20.20 -3.40
N GLU A 381 14.20 -21.51 -3.28
CA GLU A 381 13.19 -22.58 -3.36
C GLU A 381 12.70 -23.05 -1.98
N ASP A 382 13.35 -22.64 -0.88
CA ASP A 382 13.11 -23.23 0.45
C ASP A 382 12.12 -22.46 1.36
N ALA A 383 11.63 -21.28 0.96
CA ALA A 383 10.67 -20.52 1.79
C ALA A 383 9.26 -21.15 1.83
N ALA A 384 8.92 -22.00 0.85
CA ALA A 384 7.63 -22.67 0.79
C ALA A 384 7.44 -23.77 1.84
N VAL A 385 8.53 -24.38 2.34
CA VAL A 385 8.48 -25.49 3.29
C VAL A 385 8.23 -25.02 4.73
N MET A 386 8.55 -23.76 5.07
CA MET A 386 8.27 -23.24 6.41
C MET A 386 6.94 -22.50 6.52
N ASN A 387 6.35 -22.03 5.42
CA ASN A 387 5.04 -21.37 5.44
C ASN A 387 3.90 -22.33 5.84
N GLU A 388 4.05 -23.65 5.60
CA GLU A 388 3.11 -24.68 6.06
C GLU A 388 3.11 -24.85 7.60
N CYS A 389 4.19 -24.48 8.31
CA CYS A 389 4.25 -24.51 9.77
C CYS A 389 3.48 -23.34 10.42
N TRP A 390 3.29 -22.24 9.68
CA TRP A 390 2.58 -21.04 10.16
C TRP A 390 1.08 -21.06 9.82
N SER A 391 0.68 -21.70 8.72
CA SER A 391 -0.75 -21.94 8.43
C SER A 391 -1.38 -23.08 9.24
N THR A 392 -0.57 -23.90 9.92
CA THR A 392 -1.05 -25.01 10.75
C THR A 392 -1.43 -24.63 12.17
N ALA A 393 -1.10 -23.43 12.65
CA ALA A 393 -1.54 -22.95 13.96
C ALA A 393 -3.07 -22.76 14.03
N GLU A 394 -3.74 -22.40 12.93
CA GLU A 394 -5.21 -22.31 12.84
C GLU A 394 -5.92 -23.67 12.71
N SER A 395 -5.21 -24.74 12.33
CA SER A 395 -5.83 -26.05 12.04
C SER A 395 -5.72 -27.09 13.17
N VAL A 396 -4.99 -26.80 14.24
CA VAL A 396 -4.86 -27.72 15.40
C VAL A 396 -6.08 -27.67 16.34
N GLN A 397 -6.95 -26.66 16.23
CA GLN A 397 -8.13 -26.53 17.11
C GLN A 397 -9.33 -27.42 16.72
N ARG A 398 -9.25 -28.20 15.64
CA ARG A 398 -10.31 -29.13 15.20
C ARG A 398 -10.03 -30.62 15.40
N ARG A 399 -8.93 -31.01 16.04
CA ARG A 399 -8.62 -32.42 16.34
C ARG A 399 -8.37 -32.67 17.83
N VAL A 400 -9.39 -32.49 18.67
CA VAL A 400 -9.48 -33.17 19.98
C VAL A 400 -10.95 -33.43 20.33
N VAL A 401 -11.61 -34.30 19.56
CA VAL A 401 -12.65 -35.21 20.07
C VAL A 401 -12.42 -36.52 19.29
N GLU A 402 -12.35 -37.64 20.02
CA GLU A 402 -12.04 -39.00 19.53
C GLU A 402 -10.57 -39.29 19.22
N TYR A 403 -9.80 -39.67 20.26
CA TYR A 403 -9.44 -41.07 20.46
C TYR A 403 -8.80 -41.24 21.85
N SER A 404 -9.52 -41.93 22.73
CA SER A 404 -8.99 -42.41 24.01
C SER A 404 -8.72 -43.90 23.88
N ARG A 405 -7.61 -44.36 24.51
CA ARG A 405 -7.20 -45.75 24.79
C ARG A 405 -6.30 -46.43 23.74
N SER A 406 -5.01 -46.46 24.03
CA SER A 406 -4.32 -47.65 24.59
C SER A 406 -2.84 -47.31 24.78
N GLY A 407 -2.30 -47.62 25.97
CA GLY A 407 -0.88 -47.46 26.26
C GLY A 407 -0.03 -48.56 25.62
N ASP A 408 1.28 -48.32 25.56
CA ASP A 408 2.28 -49.22 26.13
C ASP A 408 3.63 -48.49 26.24
N GLU A 409 4.26 -48.64 27.40
CA GLU A 409 5.61 -48.16 27.74
C GLU A 409 6.68 -49.08 27.12
N GLU A 410 7.77 -48.53 26.58
CA GLU A 410 9.08 -49.19 26.69
C GLU A 410 10.28 -48.22 26.54
N THR A 411 10.86 -47.91 27.70
CA THR A 411 12.26 -47.77 28.11
C THR A 411 13.46 -47.62 27.12
N CYS A 412 14.27 -46.59 27.43
CA CYS A 412 15.69 -46.66 27.85
C CYS A 412 16.86 -46.30 26.88
N SER A 413 17.75 -45.47 27.44
CA SER A 413 19.22 -45.52 27.44
C SER A 413 20.10 -44.79 26.42
N ARG A 414 20.84 -43.83 27.00
CA ARG A 414 22.12 -43.20 26.62
C ARG A 414 23.23 -44.14 26.11
N ARG A 415 24.17 -43.55 25.33
CA ARG A 415 25.68 -43.58 25.42
C ARG A 415 26.21 -42.61 24.34
N ARG A 416 26.90 -41.47 24.56
CA ARG A 416 28.16 -41.04 25.24
C ARG A 416 29.47 -41.44 24.53
N ALA A 417 30.20 -40.44 24.01
CA ALA A 417 31.67 -40.25 23.91
C ALA A 417 31.90 -38.85 23.24
N GLU A 418 32.56 -37.80 23.76
CA GLU A 418 33.90 -37.61 24.40
C GLU A 418 35.03 -37.89 23.37
N SER A 419 36.03 -37.05 23.06
CA SER A 419 36.63 -35.81 23.59
C SER A 419 37.46 -35.08 22.49
N ASP A 420 37.79 -33.80 22.63
CA ASP A 420 39.19 -33.32 22.84
C ASP A 420 39.38 -31.80 22.66
N ARG A 421 40.07 -31.23 23.66
CA ARG A 421 40.52 -29.84 23.80
C ARG A 421 41.84 -29.60 23.07
N LYS A 422 42.08 -28.38 22.59
CA LYS A 422 43.38 -27.70 22.69
C LYS A 422 43.22 -26.17 22.74
N THR A 423 44.20 -25.57 23.40
CA THR A 423 44.21 -24.31 24.16
C THR A 423 44.77 -23.13 23.36
N GLU A 424 44.34 -21.92 23.76
CA GLU A 424 45.03 -20.61 23.80
C GLU A 424 46.06 -20.19 22.72
N GLU A 425 45.86 -19.00 22.13
CA GLU A 425 46.78 -17.88 22.34
C GLU A 425 46.19 -16.54 21.87
N SER A 426 46.45 -15.50 22.66
CA SER A 426 46.00 -14.13 22.53
C SER A 426 47.05 -13.28 21.81
N GLU A 427 46.66 -12.56 20.75
CA GLU A 427 47.42 -11.41 20.25
C GLU A 427 46.49 -10.21 20.03
N GLN A 428 46.65 -9.20 20.89
CA GLN A 428 46.16 -7.84 20.68
C GLN A 428 46.93 -7.20 19.52
N LYS A 429 46.23 -6.71 18.49
CA LYS A 429 46.77 -5.67 17.60
C LYS A 429 45.75 -4.55 17.36
N THR A 430 46.25 -3.37 17.60
CA THR A 430 45.63 -2.05 17.63
C THR A 430 45.07 -1.62 16.27
N VAL A 431 43.87 -1.04 16.29
CA VAL A 431 43.27 -0.34 15.16
C VAL A 431 43.84 1.08 15.11
N GLU A 432 44.53 1.41 14.01
CA GLU A 432 44.79 2.79 13.61
C GLU A 432 44.08 3.08 12.27
N VAL A 433 43.29 4.16 12.24
CA VAL A 433 42.68 4.71 11.04
C VAL A 433 43.32 6.09 10.77
N LYS A 434 43.74 6.35 9.51
CA LYS A 434 43.54 7.65 8.82
C LYS A 434 43.86 7.61 7.31
N TRP A 435 43.22 8.53 6.58
CA TRP A 435 42.84 8.55 5.15
C TRP A 435 43.79 9.32 4.19
N GLY A 436 43.69 9.01 2.87
CA GLY A 436 43.86 9.97 1.75
C GLY A 436 45.22 10.01 1.00
N GLY A 437 45.24 9.67 -0.30
CA GLY A 437 46.34 10.03 -1.24
C GLY A 437 47.14 8.92 -1.94
N VAL A 438 46.65 7.67 -1.98
CA VAL A 438 47.38 6.53 -2.60
C VAL A 438 46.64 6.01 -3.82
N PHE A 439 47.26 6.06 -5.00
CA PHE A 439 46.73 5.53 -6.25
C PHE A 439 46.99 4.01 -6.34
N ARG A 440 45.95 3.22 -6.63
CA ARG A 440 46.07 1.76 -6.89
C ARG A 440 46.38 1.43 -8.36
N THR A 441 46.01 2.32 -9.27
CA THR A 441 46.16 2.19 -10.72
C THR A 441 46.73 3.49 -11.31
N GLY A 442 47.59 3.38 -12.33
CA GLY A 442 48.12 4.54 -13.05
C GLY A 442 47.08 5.18 -13.97
N GLN A 443 47.44 6.30 -14.63
CA GLN A 443 46.52 7.06 -15.50
C GLN A 443 45.90 6.25 -16.66
N ARG A 444 46.52 5.14 -17.06
CA ARG A 444 46.03 4.23 -18.12
C ARG A 444 45.31 2.98 -17.58
N GLY A 445 44.95 2.96 -16.29
CA GLY A 445 44.22 1.85 -15.66
C GLY A 445 45.06 0.63 -15.28
N THR A 446 46.35 0.58 -15.66
CA THR A 446 47.27 -0.50 -15.26
C THR A 446 47.61 -0.42 -13.76
N GLN A 447 47.55 -1.55 -13.05
CA GLN A 447 47.86 -1.61 -11.62
C GLN A 447 49.33 -1.26 -11.34
N ILE A 448 49.58 -0.54 -10.24
CA ILE A 448 50.92 -0.14 -9.83
C ILE A 448 51.59 -1.30 -9.08
N CYS A 449 52.86 -1.57 -9.39
CA CYS A 449 53.66 -2.58 -8.72
C CYS A 449 54.02 -2.12 -7.28
N TYR A 450 53.42 -2.76 -6.27
CA TYR A 450 53.65 -2.43 -4.86
C TYR A 450 55.08 -2.72 -4.40
N GLU A 451 55.69 -3.80 -4.88
CA GLU A 451 57.08 -4.18 -4.57
C GLU A 451 58.07 -3.11 -5.05
N TYR A 452 57.84 -2.56 -6.25
CA TYR A 452 58.64 -1.44 -6.74
C TYR A 452 58.35 -0.14 -5.97
N ALA A 453 57.07 0.19 -5.76
CA ALA A 453 56.68 1.48 -5.19
C ALA A 453 57.02 1.64 -3.70
N LYS A 454 57.00 0.55 -2.91
CA LYS A 454 57.19 0.56 -1.45
C LYS A 454 58.43 -0.24 -0.97
N GLY A 455 59.01 -1.11 -1.80
CA GLY A 455 60.16 -1.94 -1.40
C GLY A 455 61.53 -1.23 -1.53
N GLU A 456 62.59 -1.87 -1.04
CA GLU A 456 63.99 -1.40 -1.05
C GLU A 456 64.68 -1.52 -2.42
N ARG A 457 65.78 -0.78 -2.68
CA ARG A 457 66.38 -0.69 -4.04
C ARG A 457 66.70 -2.10 -4.56
N GLY A 458 66.10 -2.50 -5.68
CA GLY A 458 66.22 -3.86 -6.24
C GLY A 458 65.06 -4.83 -5.93
N SER A 459 64.06 -4.43 -5.14
CA SER A 459 62.88 -5.24 -4.78
C SER A 459 62.01 -5.74 -5.94
N CYS A 460 62.19 -5.23 -7.16
CA CYS A 460 61.44 -5.65 -8.34
C CYS A 460 62.35 -5.64 -9.57
N SER A 461 62.36 -6.74 -10.33
CA SER A 461 63.13 -6.90 -11.57
C SER A 461 62.57 -6.06 -12.73
N GLU A 462 63.42 -5.72 -13.71
CA GLU A 462 63.03 -4.92 -14.88
C GLU A 462 63.24 -5.76 -16.16
N PRO A 463 62.19 -6.06 -16.95
CA PRO A 463 60.79 -5.64 -16.80
C PRO A 463 60.08 -6.32 -15.62
N CYS A 464 59.07 -5.66 -15.07
CA CYS A 464 58.28 -6.19 -13.95
C CYS A 464 57.60 -7.51 -14.36
N GLN A 465 57.92 -8.61 -13.67
CA GLN A 465 57.41 -9.95 -13.99
C GLN A 465 55.88 -10.04 -13.96
N THR A 466 55.21 -9.20 -13.17
CA THR A 466 53.74 -9.16 -13.06
C THR A 466 53.08 -8.20 -14.06
N GLN A 467 53.84 -7.63 -15.01
CA GLN A 467 53.37 -6.65 -16.00
C GLN A 467 52.68 -5.42 -15.38
N ARG A 468 53.01 -5.09 -14.13
CA ARG A 468 52.47 -3.95 -13.38
C ARG A 468 53.33 -2.70 -13.55
N LEU A 469 52.70 -1.54 -13.46
CA LEU A 469 53.35 -0.25 -13.69
C LEU A 469 54.31 0.09 -12.53
N ARG A 470 55.58 0.30 -12.83
CA ARG A 470 56.61 0.73 -11.86
C ARG A 470 56.56 2.24 -11.67
N SER A 471 55.69 2.72 -10.77
CA SER A 471 55.49 4.15 -10.49
C SER A 471 55.11 4.42 -9.03
N CYS A 472 55.32 5.65 -8.57
CA CYS A 472 55.02 6.08 -7.21
C CYS A 472 53.50 6.13 -6.98
N GLN A 473 53.04 5.59 -5.86
CA GLN A 473 51.63 5.56 -5.49
C GLN A 473 51.10 6.90 -4.98
N LYS A 474 51.98 7.85 -4.64
CA LYS A 474 51.59 9.18 -4.13
C LYS A 474 51.41 10.22 -5.25
N CYS A 475 52.24 10.17 -6.28
CA CYS A 475 52.25 11.17 -7.35
C CYS A 475 52.27 10.59 -8.78
N LEU A 476 52.25 9.26 -8.95
CA LEU A 476 52.31 8.56 -10.24
C LEU A 476 53.62 8.79 -11.04
N GLY A 477 54.65 9.39 -10.44
CA GLY A 477 55.97 9.57 -11.06
C GLY A 477 56.78 8.26 -11.21
N LYS A 478 57.78 8.24 -12.09
CA LYS A 478 58.68 7.08 -12.34
C LYS A 478 59.78 6.95 -11.28
N HIS A 479 59.39 7.00 -10.02
CA HIS A 479 60.25 6.77 -8.86
C HIS A 479 59.44 6.05 -7.77
N ARG A 480 60.03 5.82 -6.61
CA ARG A 480 59.40 5.12 -5.48
C ARG A 480 58.72 6.07 -4.52
N ASN A 481 57.92 5.54 -3.59
CA ASN A 481 57.12 6.33 -2.64
C ASN A 481 57.96 7.16 -1.64
N ASP A 482 59.20 6.74 -1.43
CA ASP A 482 60.20 7.27 -0.50
C ASP A 482 61.33 8.04 -1.22
N SER A 483 61.32 8.09 -2.55
CA SER A 483 62.30 8.87 -3.32
C SER A 483 62.17 10.36 -2.98
N ALA A 484 63.31 11.04 -2.79
CA ALA A 484 63.38 12.48 -2.60
C ALA A 484 62.77 13.29 -3.77
N GLU A 485 62.61 12.65 -4.94
CA GLU A 485 61.96 13.22 -6.12
C GLU A 485 60.43 13.31 -6.00
N CYS A 486 59.83 12.66 -4.99
CA CYS A 486 58.40 12.65 -4.76
C CYS A 486 57.93 13.95 -4.10
N ARG A 487 57.42 14.90 -4.90
CA ARG A 487 56.93 16.24 -4.46
C ARG A 487 55.77 16.25 -3.45
N VAL A 488 55.26 15.08 -3.05
CA VAL A 488 54.15 14.90 -2.09
C VAL A 488 54.64 14.35 -0.73
N ALA A 489 55.96 14.30 -0.49
CA ALA A 489 56.50 13.89 0.80
C ALA A 489 56.33 15.01 1.86
N THR A 490 55.60 14.72 2.94
CA THR A 490 55.49 15.60 4.12
C THR A 490 56.78 15.54 4.96
N PRO A 491 57.37 16.67 5.40
CA PRO A 491 58.50 16.68 6.31
C PRO A 491 58.04 16.54 7.77
N GLY A 492 58.84 15.84 8.60
CA GLY A 492 58.54 15.49 9.99
C GLY A 492 58.63 16.65 11.01
N LYS A 493 58.00 16.45 12.17
CA LYS A 493 57.85 17.41 13.29
C LYS A 493 59.16 17.78 13.98
N GLY A 494 59.30 19.06 14.36
CA GLY A 494 60.16 19.51 15.45
C GLY A 494 60.11 21.04 15.71
N GLY A 495 59.89 21.43 16.98
CA GLY A 495 60.57 22.61 17.59
C GLY A 495 59.87 23.97 17.66
N LYS A 496 59.43 24.33 18.87
CA LYS A 496 59.16 25.63 19.53
C LYS A 496 59.61 26.96 18.86
N GLY A 497 58.73 27.98 18.95
CA GLY A 497 59.11 29.34 19.38
C GLY A 497 58.74 30.51 18.45
N GLY A 498 58.14 31.57 19.01
CA GLY A 498 58.42 32.96 18.60
C GLY A 498 57.38 33.71 17.75
N LYS A 499 56.76 34.72 18.38
CA LYS A 499 56.29 36.05 17.91
C LYS A 499 56.17 36.33 16.39
N GLY A 500 55.04 36.95 15.98
CA GLY A 500 54.89 37.61 14.66
C GLY A 500 55.90 38.75 14.42
N PRO A 501 56.00 39.37 13.21
CA PRO A 501 54.87 40.00 12.49
C PRO A 501 54.93 40.03 10.92
N ARG A 502 53.82 40.47 10.30
CA ARG A 502 53.65 41.37 9.12
C ARG A 502 54.63 41.34 7.92
N MET A 503 54.11 41.16 6.69
CA MET A 503 54.34 41.88 5.39
C MET A 503 54.04 40.97 4.17
N THR A 504 53.02 41.27 3.35
CA THR A 504 52.94 42.00 2.04
C THR A 504 53.37 41.22 0.79
N GLU A 505 52.49 41.32 -0.21
CA GLU A 505 52.68 41.45 -1.67
C GLU A 505 53.48 40.43 -2.50
N GLU A 506 52.81 40.06 -3.60
CA GLU A 506 53.32 39.90 -4.97
C GLU A 506 54.34 38.80 -5.26
N ASP A 507 53.92 37.82 -6.07
CA ASP A 507 54.71 37.38 -7.23
C ASP A 507 53.85 36.55 -8.19
N SER A 508 53.46 37.16 -9.32
CA SER A 508 53.39 36.50 -10.64
C SER A 508 52.95 37.48 -11.74
N LYS A 509 53.94 38.18 -12.31
CA LYS A 509 54.00 38.51 -13.75
C LYS A 509 54.72 37.32 -14.44
N LEU A 510 54.59 36.97 -15.71
CA LEU A 510 54.66 37.73 -16.97
C LEU A 510 54.35 36.70 -18.09
N ALA A 511 53.56 36.96 -19.13
CA ALA A 511 53.94 37.49 -20.46
C ALA A 511 52.71 37.23 -21.38
N CYS A 512 52.36 37.95 -22.43
CA CYS A 512 53.05 38.83 -23.37
C CYS A 512 51.95 39.73 -24.00
N GLU A 513 52.05 41.06 -23.94
CA GLU A 513 52.36 41.99 -25.07
C GLU A 513 51.37 41.93 -26.27
N LYS A 514 50.80 43.01 -26.82
CA LYS A 514 51.09 44.46 -26.73
C LYS A 514 49.93 45.30 -27.34
N GLU A 515 49.68 46.44 -26.68
CA GLU A 515 49.42 47.83 -27.15
C GLU A 515 48.29 48.15 -28.18
N ALA A 516 47.23 48.93 -27.87
CA ALA A 516 47.09 50.38 -27.53
C ALA A 516 46.63 51.23 -28.77
N PRO A 517 45.96 52.41 -28.66
CA PRO A 517 45.84 53.30 -27.50
C PRO A 517 44.45 53.90 -27.17
N ARG A 518 44.47 54.62 -26.04
CA ARG A 518 43.44 55.36 -25.31
C ARG A 518 43.05 56.71 -25.92
N LYS A 519 41.88 57.23 -25.49
CA LYS A 519 41.54 58.61 -25.02
C LYS A 519 40.00 58.74 -25.06
N GLY A 520 39.25 59.36 -24.16
CA GLY A 520 39.46 60.18 -22.97
C GLY A 520 38.08 60.72 -22.56
N GLU A 521 37.92 61.05 -21.29
CA GLU A 521 36.85 61.79 -20.57
C GLU A 521 36.29 63.01 -21.36
N GLU A 522 35.11 63.61 -21.11
CA GLU A 522 34.30 63.83 -19.92
C GLU A 522 32.95 64.52 -20.31
N GLU A 523 31.98 64.51 -19.38
CA GLU A 523 30.85 65.46 -19.17
C GLU A 523 29.71 65.68 -20.19
N SER A 524 28.48 65.32 -19.77
CA SER A 524 27.37 66.26 -19.45
C SER A 524 25.98 65.60 -19.58
N ALA A 525 25.11 65.82 -18.58
CA ALA A 525 23.65 65.66 -18.67
C ALA A 525 23.03 67.04 -19.04
N PRO A 526 21.71 67.22 -19.33
CA PRO A 526 20.57 66.29 -19.25
C PRO A 526 19.56 66.38 -20.43
N ALA A 527 18.62 65.42 -20.56
CA ALA A 527 17.19 65.63 -20.87
C ALA A 527 16.44 64.34 -21.27
N GLN A 528 15.16 64.31 -20.88
CA GLN A 528 14.12 63.28 -21.03
C GLN A 528 14.09 62.50 -22.36
N GLN A 529 14.07 61.17 -22.30
CA GLN A 529 13.64 60.31 -23.42
C GLN A 529 12.73 59.16 -22.95
N VAL A 530 11.68 58.97 -23.73
CA VAL A 530 10.62 57.97 -23.64
C VAL A 530 11.19 56.54 -23.71
N PRO A 531 10.69 55.55 -22.93
CA PRO A 531 11.22 54.18 -22.94
C PRO A 531 10.95 53.41 -24.26
N PRO A 532 11.77 52.39 -24.59
CA PRO A 532 11.98 51.89 -25.96
C PRO A 532 10.98 50.83 -26.45
N TRP A 533 9.90 50.55 -25.72
CA TRP A 533 9.03 49.39 -25.98
C TRP A 533 8.03 49.58 -27.14
N LYS A 534 8.00 50.74 -27.80
CA LYS A 534 7.17 51.01 -28.99
C LYS A 534 7.83 50.69 -30.35
N LYS A 535 8.93 49.92 -30.39
CA LYS A 535 9.48 49.45 -31.68
C LYS A 535 8.96 48.05 -32.02
N ARG A 536 8.04 48.03 -32.99
CA ARG A 536 7.64 46.84 -33.76
C ARG A 536 8.91 46.15 -34.27
N VAL A 537 9.26 45.01 -33.70
CA VAL A 537 10.35 44.17 -34.22
C VAL A 537 9.75 43.18 -35.21
N THR A 538 9.76 43.58 -36.48
CA THR A 538 9.74 42.66 -37.62
C THR A 538 11.09 41.98 -37.70
N LEU A 539 11.15 40.66 -37.46
CA LEU A 539 12.32 39.84 -37.76
C LEU A 539 12.02 38.91 -38.94
N THR A 540 12.53 39.33 -40.09
CA THR A 540 12.77 38.50 -41.28
C THR A 540 14.00 37.64 -41.06
N GLY A 541 13.94 36.32 -41.30
CA GLY A 541 15.17 35.51 -41.37
C GLY A 541 15.03 33.99 -41.30
N SER A 542 14.84 33.38 -42.46
CA SER A 542 15.25 32.02 -42.90
C SER A 542 14.66 30.78 -42.24
N ALA A 543 13.72 30.17 -42.99
CA ALA A 543 13.15 28.85 -42.80
C ALA A 543 14.17 27.72 -43.02
N ALA A 544 14.19 26.75 -42.11
CA ALA A 544 14.62 25.38 -42.38
C ALA A 544 13.36 24.50 -42.51
N THR A 545 13.08 24.06 -43.73
CA THR A 545 11.85 23.35 -44.11
C THR A 545 11.95 21.88 -43.71
N ALA A 546 11.26 21.47 -42.63
CA ALA A 546 10.88 20.08 -42.41
C ALA A 546 9.41 19.92 -42.82
N LYS A 547 9.17 19.23 -43.94
CA LYS A 547 7.83 18.93 -44.47
C LYS A 547 7.09 17.99 -43.51
N ASN A 548 6.10 18.51 -42.78
CA ASN A 548 5.00 17.72 -42.23
C ASN A 548 3.68 18.44 -42.56
N SER A 549 3.19 18.19 -43.77
CA SER A 549 2.03 18.84 -44.37
C SER A 549 0.75 18.05 -44.12
N HIS A 550 0.27 17.94 -42.88
CA HIS A 550 -1.09 17.40 -42.60
C HIS A 550 -1.69 17.83 -41.24
N LEU A 551 -1.41 19.04 -40.73
CA LEU A 551 -2.24 19.62 -39.67
C LEU A 551 -2.78 20.97 -40.13
N SER A 552 -4.06 20.99 -40.50
CA SER A 552 -4.83 22.20 -40.73
C SER A 552 -5.02 22.98 -39.42
N SER A 553 -5.35 24.26 -39.56
CA SER A 553 -5.74 25.20 -38.50
C SER A 553 -6.61 24.58 -37.39
N PRO A 554 -6.51 25.07 -36.13
CA PRO A 554 -7.23 24.51 -34.98
C PRO A 554 -8.74 24.39 -35.25
N SER A 555 -9.35 23.27 -34.87
CA SER A 555 -10.75 22.92 -35.17
C SER A 555 -11.78 23.79 -34.46
N ARG A 556 -11.38 24.47 -33.37
CA ARG A 556 -12.16 25.47 -32.62
C ARG A 556 -11.21 26.44 -31.91
N ARG A 557 -11.73 27.59 -31.46
CA ARG A 557 -10.97 28.56 -30.66
C ARG A 557 -10.67 27.99 -29.27
N PHE A 558 -9.50 28.33 -28.74
CA PHE A 558 -9.07 27.99 -27.38
C PHE A 558 -9.80 28.87 -26.36
N ARG A 559 -10.47 28.30 -25.36
CA ARG A 559 -11.27 29.06 -24.37
C ARG A 559 -10.45 29.38 -23.13
N PHE A 560 -10.33 30.66 -22.83
CA PHE A 560 -9.56 31.17 -21.69
C PHE A 560 -10.49 31.93 -20.72
N GLY A 561 -10.37 31.69 -19.42
CA GLY A 561 -11.08 32.46 -18.40
C GLY A 561 -10.17 32.90 -17.26
N GLU A 562 -10.48 34.05 -16.68
CA GLU A 562 -9.70 34.67 -15.60
C GLU A 562 -10.58 34.94 -14.37
N PHE A 563 -10.07 34.55 -13.21
CA PHE A 563 -10.76 34.56 -11.93
C PHE A 563 -9.94 35.36 -10.90
N PHE A 564 -10.59 36.25 -10.15
CA PHE A 564 -10.01 37.08 -9.07
C PHE A 564 -9.02 38.19 -9.47
N ALA A 565 -8.88 38.51 -10.76
CA ALA A 565 -7.86 39.43 -11.28
C ALA A 565 -8.13 40.93 -11.08
N GLY A 566 -9.21 41.33 -10.42
CA GLY A 566 -9.59 42.71 -10.12
C GLY A 566 -10.03 43.54 -11.33
N ALA A 567 -9.18 43.65 -12.37
CA ALA A 567 -9.43 44.45 -13.58
C ALA A 567 -9.19 43.68 -14.90
N GLY A 568 -8.91 42.37 -14.86
CA GLY A 568 -8.90 41.52 -16.07
C GLY A 568 -7.80 41.82 -17.10
N GLY A 569 -6.64 42.34 -16.66
CA GLY A 569 -5.60 42.86 -17.55
C GLY A 569 -5.03 41.83 -18.53
N LEU A 570 -4.84 40.58 -18.10
CA LEU A 570 -4.39 39.49 -18.97
C LEU A 570 -5.49 39.09 -19.97
N THR A 571 -6.75 39.00 -19.53
CA THR A 571 -7.89 38.75 -20.41
C THR A 571 -8.00 39.76 -21.54
N MET A 572 -7.86 41.06 -21.23
CA MET A 572 -7.90 42.12 -22.24
C MET A 572 -6.73 42.01 -23.22
N THR A 573 -5.53 41.75 -22.70
CA THR A 573 -4.33 41.57 -23.54
C THR A 573 -4.48 40.36 -24.48
N ILE A 574 -5.08 39.26 -24.02
CA ILE A 574 -5.37 38.07 -24.85
C ILE A 574 -6.44 38.37 -25.90
N ARG A 575 -7.49 39.12 -25.54
CA ARG A 575 -8.53 39.55 -26.49
C ARG A 575 -7.94 40.40 -27.60
N GLU A 576 -7.06 41.34 -27.27
CA GLU A 576 -6.41 42.20 -28.26
C GLU A 576 -5.37 41.46 -29.12
N ALA A 577 -4.59 40.55 -28.52
CA ALA A 577 -3.51 39.85 -29.20
C ALA A 577 -3.96 38.62 -30.01
N SER A 578 -5.04 37.94 -29.62
CA SER A 578 -5.35 36.59 -30.12
C SER A 578 -6.84 36.29 -30.32
N ALA A 579 -7.69 37.30 -30.51
CA ALA A 579 -9.14 37.11 -30.69
C ALA A 579 -9.53 36.16 -31.83
N GLU A 580 -8.72 35.95 -32.87
CA GLU A 580 -9.10 35.02 -33.95
C GLU A 580 -8.95 33.54 -33.56
N ILE A 581 -8.10 33.24 -32.56
CA ILE A 581 -7.73 31.86 -32.19
C ILE A 581 -8.04 31.52 -30.73
N VAL A 582 -8.22 32.52 -29.86
CA VAL A 582 -8.55 32.38 -28.44
C VAL A 582 -9.87 33.09 -28.15
N GLU A 583 -10.81 32.42 -27.51
CA GLU A 583 -12.07 32.95 -26.97
C GLU A 583 -11.87 33.22 -25.47
N ALA A 584 -11.67 34.48 -25.10
CA ALA A 584 -11.47 34.87 -23.71
C ALA A 584 -12.78 35.33 -23.06
N MET A 585 -13.21 34.62 -22.02
CA MET A 585 -14.40 34.94 -21.23
C MET A 585 -14.28 36.28 -20.51
N THR A 586 -15.41 36.88 -20.16
CA THR A 586 -15.41 38.10 -19.34
C THR A 586 -14.86 37.75 -17.96
N PRO A 587 -13.89 38.54 -17.44
CA PRO A 587 -13.32 38.29 -16.12
C PRO A 587 -14.42 38.15 -15.06
N LEU A 588 -14.26 37.20 -14.16
CA LEU A 588 -15.26 36.87 -13.14
C LEU A 588 -15.68 38.09 -12.30
N ASP A 589 -14.73 38.98 -12.01
CA ASP A 589 -14.96 40.18 -11.19
C ASP A 589 -15.89 41.21 -11.86
N TRP A 590 -16.24 41.01 -13.13
CA TRP A 590 -17.13 41.89 -13.91
C TRP A 590 -18.52 41.29 -14.13
N TRP A 591 -18.84 40.19 -13.46
CA TRP A 591 -20.16 39.56 -13.56
C TRP A 591 -21.17 40.27 -12.64
N ASP A 592 -22.30 40.70 -13.22
CA ASP A 592 -23.35 41.35 -12.45
C ASP A 592 -23.96 40.39 -11.41
N ASN A 593 -24.08 40.86 -10.16
CA ASN A 593 -24.66 40.11 -9.02
C ASN A 593 -23.90 38.84 -8.59
N TRP A 594 -22.63 38.71 -8.96
CA TRP A 594 -21.79 37.61 -8.49
C TRP A 594 -21.11 37.95 -7.15
N ASP A 595 -21.25 37.07 -6.15
CA ASP A 595 -20.60 37.20 -4.84
C ASP A 595 -20.00 35.86 -4.40
N VAL A 596 -18.67 35.81 -4.31
CA VAL A 596 -17.93 34.62 -3.87
C VAL A 596 -18.23 34.21 -2.43
N ALA A 597 -18.77 35.12 -1.61
CA ALA A 597 -19.16 34.82 -0.24
C ALA A 597 -20.49 34.03 -0.17
N THR A 598 -21.20 33.86 -1.29
CA THR A 598 -22.43 33.07 -1.39
C THR A 598 -22.14 31.70 -2.02
N ASP A 599 -22.81 30.66 -1.53
CA ASP A 599 -22.65 29.30 -2.06
C ASP A 599 -23.08 29.22 -3.53
N GLU A 600 -24.11 30.00 -3.91
CA GLU A 600 -24.59 30.11 -5.28
C GLU A 600 -23.56 30.80 -6.21
N GLY A 601 -22.93 31.88 -5.75
CA GLY A 601 -21.85 32.56 -6.48
C GLY A 601 -20.62 31.68 -6.65
N TYR A 602 -20.25 30.92 -5.62
CA TYR A 602 -19.16 29.94 -5.69
C TYR A 602 -19.48 28.79 -6.66
N ALA A 603 -20.67 28.19 -6.57
CA ALA A 603 -21.08 27.12 -7.46
C ALA A 603 -21.10 27.55 -8.93
N SER A 604 -21.58 28.76 -9.22
CA SER A 604 -21.58 29.36 -10.56
C SER A 604 -20.15 29.56 -11.12
N ALA A 605 -19.20 30.00 -10.29
CA ALA A 605 -17.81 30.12 -10.70
C ALA A 605 -17.19 28.75 -11.03
N VAL A 606 -17.46 27.72 -10.23
CA VAL A 606 -16.96 26.34 -10.46
C VAL A 606 -17.57 25.72 -11.72
N GLU A 607 -18.86 25.93 -11.96
CA GLU A 607 -19.55 25.45 -13.17
C GLU A 607 -18.95 26.07 -14.44
N SER A 608 -18.63 27.37 -14.40
CA SER A 608 -18.04 28.07 -15.54
C SER A 608 -16.63 27.61 -15.93
N VAL A 609 -15.88 27.00 -14.99
CA VAL A 609 -14.53 26.46 -15.24
C VAL A 609 -14.60 25.17 -16.06
N ALA A 610 -15.71 24.43 -16.02
CA ALA A 610 -15.84 23.14 -16.72
C ALA A 610 -15.79 23.28 -18.26
N ASP A 611 -16.14 24.46 -18.78
CA ASP A 611 -16.22 24.74 -20.22
C ASP A 611 -14.97 25.46 -20.79
N LEU A 612 -13.96 25.71 -19.96
CA LEU A 612 -12.71 26.39 -20.33
C LEU A 612 -11.62 25.41 -20.73
N ASP A 613 -10.77 25.80 -21.69
CA ASP A 613 -9.51 25.10 -21.98
C ASP A 613 -8.39 25.52 -21.01
N HIS A 614 -8.52 26.69 -20.38
CA HIS A 614 -7.60 27.21 -19.35
C HIS A 614 -8.27 28.18 -18.38
N GLY A 615 -8.06 27.94 -17.07
CA GLY A 615 -8.47 28.83 -15.98
C GLY A 615 -7.29 29.54 -15.32
N HIS A 616 -7.25 30.87 -15.43
CA HIS A 616 -6.24 31.69 -14.76
C HIS A 616 -6.77 32.22 -13.42
N PHE A 617 -6.18 31.80 -12.30
CA PHE A 617 -6.56 32.25 -10.96
C PHE A 617 -5.51 33.21 -10.39
N ALA A 618 -5.90 34.47 -10.24
CA ALA A 618 -5.05 35.52 -9.69
C ALA A 618 -5.61 35.99 -8.34
N PRO A 619 -5.49 35.20 -7.25
CA PRO A 619 -6.09 35.59 -5.97
C PRO A 619 -5.54 36.94 -5.47
N PRO A 620 -6.36 37.74 -4.78
CA PRO A 620 -5.92 39.03 -4.27
C PRO A 620 -4.73 38.84 -3.32
N CYS A 621 -3.60 39.43 -3.66
CA CYS A 621 -2.36 39.30 -2.90
C CYS A 621 -2.60 39.63 -1.41
N LYS A 622 -1.97 38.87 -0.50
CA LYS A 622 -1.83 39.21 0.93
C LYS A 622 -1.21 40.59 1.20
N SER A 623 -0.93 41.42 0.19
CA SER A 623 -0.31 42.74 0.29
C SER A 623 -1.12 43.77 1.08
N LEU A 624 -2.32 43.45 1.60
CA LEU A 624 -2.91 44.24 2.67
C LEU A 624 -2.44 43.85 4.07
N SER A 625 -1.54 42.87 4.20
CA SER A 625 -0.92 42.44 5.46
C SER A 625 0.61 42.48 5.48
N LYS A 626 1.31 42.50 4.33
CA LYS A 626 2.80 42.56 4.29
C LYS A 626 3.40 43.41 3.17
N ALA A 627 2.71 44.43 2.67
CA ALA A 627 3.35 45.34 1.72
C ALA A 627 4.48 46.14 2.38
N ARG A 628 5.72 45.64 2.28
CA ARG A 628 7.02 46.34 2.25
C ARG A 628 7.11 47.62 3.10
N ARG A 629 6.73 47.54 4.37
CA ARG A 629 6.94 48.57 5.38
C ARG A 629 7.50 47.93 6.65
N THR A 630 8.47 48.60 7.27
CA THR A 630 9.06 48.21 8.57
C THR A 630 8.42 48.93 9.75
N ASP A 631 7.35 49.71 9.52
CA ASP A 631 6.74 50.58 10.52
C ASP A 631 5.40 50.05 11.06
N LYS A 632 4.82 50.81 12.00
CA LYS A 632 3.63 50.49 12.81
C LYS A 632 2.34 50.19 12.03
N HIS A 633 2.35 50.30 10.70
CA HIS A 633 1.21 50.03 9.83
C HIS A 633 1.36 48.70 9.05
N GLY A 634 2.44 47.95 9.27
CA GLY A 634 2.71 46.65 8.65
C GLY A 634 1.98 45.46 9.29
N SER A 635 1.15 45.66 10.32
CA SER A 635 0.41 44.58 10.98
C SER A 635 -1.07 44.57 10.57
N ALA A 636 -1.41 43.63 9.69
CA ALA A 636 -2.76 43.08 9.49
C ALA A 636 -3.41 42.61 10.80
N LYS A 637 -4.61 43.08 11.19
CA LYS A 637 -5.35 42.49 12.32
C LYS A 637 -5.73 41.04 11.97
N VAL A 638 -5.49 40.09 12.88
CA VAL A 638 -5.86 38.68 12.69
C VAL A 638 -7.38 38.57 12.87
N LEU A 639 -8.09 38.21 11.79
CA LEU A 639 -9.56 38.24 11.73
C LEU A 639 -10.25 36.91 12.11
N ARG A 640 -9.51 35.88 12.59
CA ARG A 640 -10.11 34.64 13.11
C ARG A 640 -9.33 34.09 14.31
N THR A 641 -10.03 33.41 15.22
CA THR A 641 -9.45 32.67 16.34
C THR A 641 -9.30 31.19 15.96
N GLU A 642 -8.36 30.47 16.60
CA GLU A 642 -8.09 29.03 16.33
C GLU A 642 -9.31 28.12 16.51
N ALA A 643 -10.30 28.53 17.32
CA ALA A 643 -11.42 27.70 17.70
C ALA A 643 -12.63 27.76 16.74
N ARG A 644 -12.68 28.71 15.80
CA ARG A 644 -13.77 28.83 14.79
C ARG A 644 -13.25 29.34 13.44
N PRO A 645 -12.55 28.49 12.68
CA PRO A 645 -12.06 28.85 11.36
C PRO A 645 -13.17 29.06 10.30
N GLU A 646 -14.42 28.64 10.52
CA GLU A 646 -15.48 28.56 9.51
C GLU A 646 -16.56 29.68 9.50
N GLY A 647 -16.50 30.70 10.37
CA GLY A 647 -17.56 31.73 10.46
C GLY A 647 -17.16 33.14 10.01
N LEU A 648 -17.96 33.78 9.13
CA LEU A 648 -17.96 35.23 8.87
C LEU A 648 -18.80 35.94 9.94
N GLY A 649 -18.15 36.41 11.01
CA GLY A 649 -18.84 37.03 12.16
C GLY A 649 -18.39 38.45 12.54
N ASP A 650 -17.45 39.07 11.82
CA ASP A 650 -17.07 40.47 12.07
C ASP A 650 -17.75 41.38 11.03
N PRO A 651 -18.68 42.26 11.42
CA PRO A 651 -19.38 43.17 10.51
C PRO A 651 -18.48 44.24 9.86
N LYS A 652 -17.16 44.22 10.11
CA LYS A 652 -16.15 45.04 9.41
C LYS A 652 -15.26 44.25 8.45
N ALA A 653 -15.54 42.96 8.22
CA ALA A 653 -14.80 42.15 7.26
C ALA A 653 -15.26 42.45 5.83
N ASP A 654 -14.40 43.11 5.05
CA ASP A 654 -14.61 43.36 3.62
C ASP A 654 -13.67 42.47 2.78
N GLY A 655 -14.26 41.52 2.04
CA GLY A 655 -13.78 40.94 0.78
C GLY A 655 -12.43 40.22 0.69
N ARG A 656 -11.81 39.71 1.76
CA ARG A 656 -10.42 39.16 1.67
C ARG A 656 -10.20 37.86 2.44
N GLN A 657 -10.66 36.73 1.91
CA GLN A 657 -10.36 35.43 2.54
C GLN A 657 -10.51 34.17 1.67
N LEU A 658 -10.03 34.19 0.42
CA LEU A 658 -10.07 33.01 -0.48
C LEU A 658 -8.85 32.07 -0.39
N ASP A 659 -7.89 32.35 0.49
CA ASP A 659 -6.50 31.86 0.27
C ASP A 659 -6.04 30.79 1.26
N ARG A 660 -6.93 30.08 1.97
CA ARG A 660 -6.53 29.06 2.95
C ARG A 660 -7.40 27.80 2.96
N GLY A 661 -6.93 26.77 2.25
CA GLY A 661 -6.88 25.41 2.80
C GLY A 661 -7.67 24.33 2.09
N GLU A 662 -8.96 24.55 1.80
CA GLU A 662 -9.85 23.49 1.27
C GLU A 662 -10.50 23.85 -0.07
N ASP A 663 -10.88 25.11 -0.28
CA ASP A 663 -11.63 25.54 -1.48
C ASP A 663 -10.79 25.52 -2.76
N SER A 664 -9.54 26.01 -2.72
CA SER A 664 -8.62 25.94 -3.87
C SER A 664 -8.27 24.51 -4.27
N ARG A 665 -8.30 23.58 -3.31
CA ARG A 665 -8.06 22.14 -3.54
C ARG A 665 -9.20 21.50 -4.34
N SER A 666 -10.44 21.94 -4.14
CA SER A 666 -11.60 21.46 -4.88
C SER A 666 -11.55 21.85 -6.35
N VAL A 667 -11.14 23.08 -6.67
CA VAL A 667 -10.97 23.60 -8.04
C VAL A 667 -9.85 22.87 -8.80
N PHE A 668 -8.75 22.52 -8.13
CA PHE A 668 -7.68 21.70 -8.73
C PHE A 668 -8.08 20.24 -8.95
N GLN A 669 -9.04 19.70 -8.21
CA GLN A 669 -9.49 18.32 -8.30
C GLN A 669 -10.60 18.11 -9.34
N THR A 670 -11.31 19.17 -9.74
CA THR A 670 -12.47 19.09 -10.65
C THR A 670 -12.13 19.14 -12.13
N ASP A 671 -10.95 19.63 -12.55
CA ASP A 671 -10.57 19.73 -13.97
C ASP A 671 -9.56 18.64 -14.41
N PRO A 672 -9.92 17.74 -15.34
CA PRO A 672 -9.04 16.71 -15.88
C PRO A 672 -8.09 17.18 -16.99
N THR A 673 -8.17 18.42 -17.47
CA THR A 673 -7.30 18.94 -18.56
C THR A 673 -5.98 19.50 -18.06
N GLY A 674 -5.89 19.87 -16.77
CA GLY A 674 -4.66 20.29 -16.14
C GLY A 674 -4.11 21.57 -16.76
N GLN A 675 -4.88 22.65 -16.78
CA GLN A 675 -4.41 23.97 -17.20
C GLN A 675 -4.93 25.07 -16.27
N ASN A 676 -4.44 25.07 -15.02
CA ASN A 676 -4.83 26.05 -14.01
C ASN A 676 -3.61 26.69 -13.36
N ILE A 677 -3.70 27.98 -13.05
CA ILE A 677 -2.57 28.79 -12.56
C ILE A 677 -2.93 29.56 -11.31
N PHE A 678 -2.02 29.57 -10.33
CA PHE A 678 -2.12 30.37 -9.10
C PHE A 678 -0.87 31.25 -8.93
N ASN A 679 -1.08 32.55 -8.64
CA ASN A 679 -0.03 33.53 -8.35
C ASN A 679 0.03 33.81 -6.83
N GLY A 680 1.10 33.38 -6.14
CA GLY A 680 1.18 33.47 -4.67
C GLY A 680 2.59 33.30 -4.09
N GLU A 681 2.82 33.76 -2.84
CA GLU A 681 4.14 33.64 -2.20
C GLU A 681 4.53 32.17 -1.92
N PRO A 682 5.78 31.75 -2.17
CA PRO A 682 6.17 30.33 -2.26
C PRO A 682 5.95 29.48 -1.00
N ALA A 683 5.94 30.06 0.20
CA ALA A 683 6.08 29.32 1.45
C ALA A 683 4.81 28.54 1.89
N GLU A 684 3.61 29.01 1.56
CA GLU A 684 2.36 28.39 2.03
C GLU A 684 1.79 27.35 1.05
N PHE A 685 2.23 27.35 -0.22
CA PHE A 685 1.70 26.47 -1.27
C PHE A 685 2.45 25.14 -1.46
N PHE A 686 3.56 24.93 -0.73
CA PHE A 686 4.33 23.68 -0.78
C PHE A 686 3.47 22.43 -0.51
N HIS A 687 2.41 22.55 0.31
CA HIS A 687 1.48 21.45 0.60
C HIS A 687 0.54 21.12 -0.56
N LEU A 688 0.21 22.07 -1.45
CA LEU A 688 -0.59 21.80 -2.65
C LEU A 688 0.23 21.05 -3.71
N VAL A 689 1.48 21.48 -3.95
CA VAL A 689 2.39 20.91 -4.96
C VAL A 689 2.74 19.45 -4.68
N ALA A 690 2.78 19.04 -3.42
CA ALA A 690 3.09 17.66 -3.03
C ALA A 690 2.04 16.63 -3.47
N THR A 691 0.83 17.04 -3.88
CA THR A 691 -0.30 16.12 -4.11
C THR A 691 -0.87 16.11 -5.54
N VAL A 692 -0.55 17.09 -6.38
CA VAL A 692 -1.12 17.22 -7.73
C VAL A 692 -0.08 16.82 -8.80
N LYS A 693 -0.40 15.81 -9.62
CA LYS A 693 0.49 15.35 -10.70
C LYS A 693 0.63 16.41 -11.80
N ASN A 694 1.85 16.61 -12.30
CA ASN A 694 2.21 17.45 -13.46
C ASN A 694 2.11 18.99 -13.26
N VAL A 695 1.94 19.49 -12.04
CA VAL A 695 2.00 20.94 -11.73
C VAL A 695 3.40 21.30 -11.19
N GLU A 696 4.00 22.36 -11.71
CA GLU A 696 5.33 22.85 -11.32
C GLU A 696 5.27 24.30 -10.84
N LEU A 697 6.16 24.67 -9.91
CA LEU A 697 6.39 26.06 -9.51
C LEU A 697 7.41 26.71 -10.44
N ILE A 698 7.01 27.77 -11.15
CA ILE A 698 7.92 28.66 -11.85
C ILE A 698 8.12 29.95 -11.04
N GLU A 699 9.35 30.45 -10.99
CA GLU A 699 9.70 31.69 -10.30
C GLU A 699 10.14 32.74 -11.32
N LEU A 700 9.61 33.94 -11.20
CA LEU A 700 10.00 35.09 -12.02
C LEU A 700 10.07 36.36 -11.18
N ASP A 701 10.80 37.37 -11.66
CA ASP A 701 10.67 38.72 -11.11
C ASP A 701 9.78 39.54 -12.06
N GLN A 702 8.92 40.41 -11.54
CA GLN A 702 8.04 41.25 -12.37
C GLN A 702 8.76 42.48 -12.97
N CYS A 703 9.92 42.88 -12.42
CA CYS A 703 10.66 44.06 -12.90
C CYS A 703 11.25 43.95 -14.32
N PRO A 704 11.70 42.78 -14.82
CA PRO A 704 12.04 42.61 -16.24
C PRO A 704 10.86 42.87 -17.18
N TYR A 705 9.63 42.78 -16.68
CA TYR A 705 8.39 42.94 -17.43
C TYR A 705 7.72 44.30 -17.21
N GLY A 706 8.45 45.28 -16.66
CA GLY A 706 7.98 46.67 -16.55
C GLY A 706 7.51 47.10 -15.16
N ALA A 707 7.61 46.24 -14.13
CA ALA A 707 7.36 46.68 -12.76
C ALA A 707 8.49 47.61 -12.26
N GLU A 708 8.12 48.74 -11.63
CA GLU A 708 9.07 49.74 -11.11
C GLU A 708 9.92 49.25 -9.91
N THR A 709 9.63 48.06 -9.36
CA THR A 709 10.31 47.50 -8.20
C THR A 709 10.61 46.00 -8.38
N PRO A 710 11.66 45.45 -7.77
CA PRO A 710 11.95 44.03 -7.84
C PRO A 710 10.92 43.27 -7.02
N LYS A 711 9.96 42.67 -7.72
CA LYS A 711 8.87 41.86 -7.15
C LYS A 711 9.03 40.42 -7.61
N PRO A 712 9.64 39.55 -6.77
CA PRO A 712 9.65 38.11 -7.03
C PRO A 712 8.23 37.57 -6.94
N ALA A 713 7.85 36.72 -7.89
CA ALA A 713 6.56 36.07 -8.01
C ALA A 713 6.76 34.57 -8.24
N GLY A 714 5.96 33.77 -7.54
CA GLY A 714 5.88 32.32 -7.72
C GLY A 714 4.55 31.98 -8.39
N ILE A 715 4.61 31.16 -9.44
CA ILE A 715 3.45 30.77 -10.23
C ILE A 715 3.40 29.25 -10.29
N LEU A 716 2.28 28.68 -9.86
CA LEU A 716 2.02 27.25 -10.02
C LEU A 716 1.37 27.01 -11.37
N THR A 717 1.99 26.20 -12.24
CA THR A 717 1.44 25.90 -13.56
C THR A 717 1.84 24.51 -14.05
N ASN A 718 0.93 23.86 -14.76
CA ASN A 718 1.14 22.65 -15.55
C ASN A 718 1.19 22.94 -17.06
N THR A 719 1.00 24.19 -17.47
CA THR A 719 1.01 24.57 -18.89
C THR A 719 2.42 24.80 -19.42
N VAL A 720 2.69 24.31 -20.63
CA VAL A 720 4.02 24.43 -21.25
C VAL A 720 4.33 25.87 -21.65
N TRP A 721 3.33 26.63 -22.08
CA TRP A 721 3.52 27.98 -22.61
C TRP A 721 3.85 29.01 -21.52
N MET A 722 3.24 28.95 -20.34
CA MET A 722 3.59 29.87 -19.24
C MET A 722 4.98 29.60 -18.65
N LYS A 723 5.46 28.34 -18.69
CA LYS A 723 6.83 27.98 -18.26
C LYS A 723 7.92 28.69 -19.07
N THR A 724 7.59 29.20 -20.26
CA THR A 724 8.53 29.95 -21.10
C THR A 724 8.76 31.40 -20.62
N VAL A 725 7.91 31.91 -19.72
CA VAL A 725 7.96 33.29 -19.22
C VAL A 725 8.39 33.27 -17.75
N CYS A 726 9.70 33.21 -17.50
CA CYS A 726 10.26 33.03 -16.14
C CYS A 726 11.51 33.87 -15.82
N HIS A 727 11.72 35.00 -16.51
CA HIS A 727 12.90 35.86 -16.28
C HIS A 727 13.00 36.38 -14.83
N LYS A 728 14.20 36.25 -14.26
CA LYS A 728 14.58 36.90 -12.99
C LYS A 728 15.34 38.19 -13.26
N CYS A 729 15.32 39.11 -12.30
CA CYS A 729 15.93 40.43 -12.37
C CYS A 729 17.43 40.36 -12.71
N LYS A 730 18.13 39.37 -12.16
CA LYS A 730 19.56 39.11 -12.39
C LYS A 730 19.88 38.68 -13.82
N ASP A 731 18.89 38.13 -14.52
CA ASP A 731 19.01 37.58 -15.87
C ASP A 731 18.47 38.55 -16.93
N ALA A 732 17.97 39.71 -16.51
CA ALA A 732 17.45 40.77 -17.37
C ALA A 732 18.51 41.86 -17.62
N PRO A 733 18.44 42.59 -18.74
CA PRO A 733 19.29 43.76 -18.98
C PRO A 733 19.21 44.77 -17.82
N PRO A 734 20.27 45.56 -17.57
CA PRO A 734 20.29 46.55 -16.50
C PRO A 734 19.08 47.50 -16.58
N HIS A 735 18.27 47.54 -15.53
CA HIS A 735 17.09 48.40 -15.41
C HIS A 735 17.03 49.03 -14.00
N ARG A 736 16.28 50.13 -13.84
CA ARG A 736 16.21 50.89 -12.58
C ARG A 736 15.06 50.40 -11.70
N HIS A 737 15.30 50.36 -10.40
CA HIS A 737 14.29 50.09 -9.37
C HIS A 737 14.00 51.35 -8.55
N LEU A 738 12.76 51.50 -8.10
CA LEU A 738 12.38 52.56 -7.18
C LEU A 738 13.00 52.37 -5.81
N VAL A 739 13.72 53.38 -5.32
CA VAL A 739 14.33 53.41 -3.99
C VAL A 739 13.23 53.44 -2.93
N GLY A 740 13.17 52.43 -2.06
CA GLY A 740 12.12 52.29 -1.03
C GLY A 740 10.96 51.37 -1.40
N GLY A 741 10.91 50.82 -2.63
CA GLY A 741 9.88 49.84 -3.02
C GLY A 741 8.48 50.44 -3.20
N LEU A 742 7.42 49.70 -2.85
CA LEU A 742 6.02 50.09 -3.07
C LEU A 742 5.49 51.13 -2.05
N GLN A 743 6.31 52.12 -1.67
CA GLN A 743 5.95 53.11 -0.65
C GLN A 743 5.36 54.38 -1.29
N GLY A 744 4.24 54.87 -0.75
CA GLY A 744 3.59 56.13 -1.17
C GLY A 744 2.28 55.95 -1.95
N LYS A 745 1.66 57.09 -2.31
CA LYS A 745 0.44 57.15 -3.12
C LYS A 745 0.78 57.43 -4.59
N CYS A 746 -0.04 56.90 -5.49
CA CYS A 746 -0.01 57.17 -6.92
C CYS A 746 -1.44 57.38 -7.43
N TRP A 747 -1.59 57.99 -8.60
CA TRP A 747 -2.89 58.08 -9.26
C TRP A 747 -3.21 56.76 -9.96
N GLY A 748 -4.36 56.17 -9.64
CA GLY A 748 -4.92 55.01 -10.34
C GLY A 748 -5.94 55.51 -11.37
N TYR A 749 -5.72 55.13 -12.63
CA TYR A 749 -6.52 55.57 -13.78
C TYR A 749 -7.46 54.48 -14.31
N SER A 750 -7.52 53.32 -13.65
CA SER A 750 -8.35 52.17 -14.04
C SER A 750 -9.86 52.37 -13.78
N ARG A 751 -10.24 53.49 -13.16
CA ARG A 751 -11.64 53.89 -12.95
C ARG A 751 -11.93 55.14 -13.78
N GLU A 752 -13.19 55.34 -14.16
CA GLU A 752 -13.65 56.52 -14.92
C GLU A 752 -13.20 57.85 -14.30
N VAL A 753 -13.06 57.90 -12.96
CA VAL A 753 -12.46 59.02 -12.24
C VAL A 753 -11.09 58.60 -11.68
N PRO A 754 -9.98 59.25 -12.12
CA PRO A 754 -8.68 58.99 -11.55
C PRO A 754 -8.67 59.27 -10.04
N THR A 755 -8.19 58.31 -9.24
CA THR A 755 -8.18 58.41 -7.78
C THR A 755 -6.79 58.15 -7.22
N GLN A 756 -6.41 58.88 -6.16
CA GLN A 756 -5.15 58.59 -5.48
C GLN A 756 -5.28 57.31 -4.66
N VAL A 757 -4.54 56.28 -5.07
CA VAL A 757 -4.47 54.98 -4.41
C VAL A 757 -3.08 54.75 -3.86
N TRP A 758 -2.94 53.82 -2.92
CA TRP A 758 -1.62 53.40 -2.45
C TRP A 758 -0.96 52.53 -3.52
N ARG A 759 0.36 52.69 -3.73
CA ARG A 759 1.14 51.86 -4.69
C ARG A 759 1.02 50.35 -4.40
N THR A 760 0.75 49.99 -3.16
CA THR A 760 0.51 48.60 -2.71
C THR A 760 -0.81 48.04 -3.19
N SER A 761 -1.82 48.89 -3.40
CA SER A 761 -3.13 48.48 -3.93
C SER A 761 -3.06 48.12 -5.41
N LEU A 762 -2.16 48.75 -6.17
CA LEU A 762 -1.88 48.38 -7.57
C LEU A 762 -0.91 47.19 -7.68
N ALA A 763 -0.30 46.75 -6.58
CA ALA A 763 0.69 45.68 -6.60
C ALA A 763 0.08 44.27 -6.75
N ALA A 764 -1.24 44.14 -6.70
CA ALA A 764 -1.95 42.90 -7.03
C ALA A 764 -2.07 42.69 -8.56
N GLU A 765 -1.98 43.75 -9.35
CA GLU A 765 -2.05 43.69 -10.81
C GLU A 765 -0.70 43.21 -11.38
N ASP A 766 -0.74 42.35 -12.40
CA ASP A 766 0.45 41.98 -13.16
C ASP A 766 0.83 43.13 -14.12
N PRO A 767 2.12 43.44 -14.29
CA PRO A 767 2.53 44.54 -15.16
C PRO A 767 2.15 44.22 -16.61
N GLU A 768 1.79 45.25 -17.38
CA GLU A 768 1.38 45.15 -18.78
C GLU A 768 2.36 44.31 -19.63
N GLY A 769 3.67 44.44 -19.40
CA GLY A 769 4.68 43.68 -20.10
C GLY A 769 4.68 42.17 -19.78
N LEU A 770 4.21 41.77 -18.60
CA LEU A 770 4.09 40.35 -18.21
C LEU A 770 2.84 39.75 -18.87
N CYS A 771 1.72 40.48 -18.85
CA CYS A 771 0.50 40.11 -19.55
C CYS A 771 0.75 39.93 -21.07
N ALA A 772 1.49 40.85 -21.68
CA ALA A 772 1.87 40.78 -23.09
C ALA A 772 2.77 39.56 -23.40
N ALA A 773 3.72 39.25 -22.51
CA ALA A 773 4.60 38.10 -22.68
C ALA A 773 3.81 36.77 -22.61
N TRP A 774 2.87 36.64 -21.67
CA TRP A 774 2.01 35.47 -21.57
C TRP A 774 1.03 35.34 -22.73
N ALA A 775 0.38 36.42 -23.15
CA ALA A 775 -0.51 36.39 -24.32
C ALA A 775 0.24 35.91 -25.58
N SER A 776 1.45 36.42 -25.81
CA SER A 776 2.28 35.98 -26.95
C SER A 776 2.73 34.52 -26.84
N ALA A 777 3.04 34.03 -25.63
CA ALA A 777 3.38 32.63 -25.40
C ALA A 777 2.20 31.69 -25.66
N LEU A 778 1.00 32.07 -25.23
CA LEU A 778 -0.25 31.33 -25.49
C LEU A 778 -0.53 31.24 -27.00
N GLU A 779 -0.46 32.38 -27.70
CA GLU A 779 -0.70 32.45 -29.15
C GLU A 779 0.19 31.48 -29.93
N LYS A 780 1.50 31.50 -29.65
CA LYS A 780 2.49 30.62 -30.28
C LYS A 780 2.23 29.14 -29.98
N TRP A 781 1.79 28.83 -28.76
CA TRP A 781 1.53 27.45 -28.36
C TRP A 781 0.25 26.90 -28.99
N VAL A 782 -0.84 27.66 -29.02
CA VAL A 782 -2.12 27.24 -29.65
C VAL A 782 -1.92 26.91 -31.13
N GLN A 783 -1.05 27.68 -31.82
CA GLN A 783 -0.70 27.46 -33.22
C GLN A 783 0.35 26.35 -33.44
N SER A 784 0.97 25.84 -32.38
CA SER A 784 1.96 24.75 -32.48
C SER A 784 1.28 23.40 -32.77
N PRO A 785 2.00 22.40 -33.31
CA PRO A 785 1.46 21.05 -33.51
C PRO A 785 0.89 20.42 -32.23
N GLU A 786 1.48 20.75 -31.07
CA GLU A 786 1.03 20.28 -29.77
C GLU A 786 -0.30 20.92 -29.36
N GLY A 787 -0.46 22.23 -29.57
CA GLY A 787 -1.71 22.96 -29.32
C GLY A 787 -2.85 22.48 -30.22
N VAL A 788 -2.58 22.30 -31.52
CA VAL A 788 -3.57 21.80 -32.49
C VAL A 788 -4.03 20.37 -32.15
N LEU A 789 -3.11 19.48 -31.78
CA LEU A 789 -3.48 18.12 -31.34
C LEU A 789 -4.29 18.11 -30.05
N THR A 790 -4.02 19.05 -29.14
CA THR A 790 -4.75 19.18 -27.87
C THR A 790 -6.20 19.61 -28.12
N LEU A 791 -6.42 20.58 -29.00
CA LEU A 791 -7.77 21.03 -29.41
C LEU A 791 -8.52 19.98 -30.27
N ALA A 792 -7.82 19.16 -31.03
CA ALA A 792 -8.42 18.07 -31.82
C ALA A 792 -8.89 16.88 -30.97
N ARG A 793 -8.31 16.66 -29.78
CA ARG A 793 -8.68 15.55 -28.88
C ARG A 793 -10.03 15.76 -28.18
N SER A 794 -10.54 16.99 -28.11
CA SER A 794 -11.76 17.37 -27.38
C SER A 794 -13.02 17.45 -28.26
N THR A 795 -13.01 16.95 -29.50
CA THR A 795 -14.13 17.08 -30.47
C THR A 795 -14.69 15.74 -31.00
N PHE A 796 -15.13 14.84 -30.12
CA PHE A 796 -15.89 13.65 -30.52
C PHE A 796 -17.24 13.55 -29.79
N THR A 797 -18.31 14.04 -30.42
CA THR A 797 -19.70 13.80 -29.98
C THR A 797 -20.18 12.41 -30.41
N ARG A 798 -20.89 11.68 -29.54
CA ARG A 798 -21.55 10.42 -29.93
C ARG A 798 -23.05 10.43 -29.65
N THR A 799 -23.84 10.32 -30.71
CA THR A 799 -25.26 9.94 -30.67
C THR A 799 -25.42 8.47 -30.29
N GLY A 800 -25.95 8.19 -29.09
CA GLY A 800 -26.42 6.86 -28.70
C GLY A 800 -26.37 6.59 -27.20
N VAL A 801 -27.54 6.33 -26.60
CA VAL A 801 -27.88 6.32 -25.16
C VAL A 801 -27.15 5.24 -24.32
N HIS A 802 -26.38 4.31 -24.91
CA HIS A 802 -25.68 3.26 -24.16
C HIS A 802 -24.25 3.04 -24.66
N GLY A 803 -23.25 3.08 -23.77
CA GLY A 803 -21.84 2.99 -24.14
C GLY A 803 -20.91 2.38 -23.08
N ASN A 804 -20.02 1.48 -23.49
CA ASN A 804 -18.96 0.88 -22.67
C ASN A 804 -17.61 1.62 -22.90
N ALA A 805 -17.00 2.24 -21.87
CA ALA A 805 -15.85 3.15 -22.04
C ALA A 805 -14.48 2.44 -22.17
N LEU A 806 -14.25 1.33 -21.45
CA LEU A 806 -13.00 0.55 -21.55
C LEU A 806 -12.80 0.00 -22.97
N VAL A 807 -13.88 -0.46 -23.61
CA VAL A 807 -13.86 -0.92 -25.00
C VAL A 807 -13.67 0.25 -25.95
N ARG A 808 -14.22 1.45 -25.67
CA ARG A 808 -14.10 2.63 -26.55
C ARG A 808 -12.65 3.10 -26.71
N LYS A 809 -11.83 3.17 -25.67
CA LYS A 809 -10.41 3.61 -25.82
C LYS A 809 -9.54 2.61 -26.59
N ALA A 810 -9.78 1.31 -26.42
CA ALA A 810 -9.09 0.26 -27.18
C ALA A 810 -9.62 0.17 -28.63
N SER A 811 -10.94 0.18 -28.82
CA SER A 811 -11.59 0.15 -30.14
C SER A 811 -11.46 1.46 -30.92
N ALA A 812 -11.23 2.60 -30.27
CA ALA A 812 -10.90 3.87 -30.94
C ALA A 812 -9.63 3.74 -31.80
N LYS A 813 -8.72 2.84 -31.42
CA LYS A 813 -7.52 2.52 -32.19
C LYS A 813 -7.80 1.61 -33.40
N SER A 814 -8.99 0.99 -33.49
CA SER A 814 -9.39 0.11 -34.60
C SER A 814 -10.72 0.56 -35.23
N PRO A 815 -10.68 1.32 -36.35
CA PRO A 815 -11.88 1.67 -37.12
C PRO A 815 -12.71 0.47 -37.58
N ALA A 816 -12.04 -0.66 -37.88
CA ALA A 816 -12.70 -1.90 -38.29
C ALA A 816 -13.57 -2.48 -37.16
N LEU A 817 -13.05 -2.52 -35.93
CA LEU A 817 -13.80 -3.02 -34.77
C LEU A 817 -15.04 -2.16 -34.47
N ARG A 818 -14.98 -0.84 -34.68
CA ARG A 818 -16.17 0.04 -34.56
C ARG A 818 -17.24 -0.30 -35.58
N THR A 819 -16.83 -0.60 -36.81
CA THR A 819 -17.74 -0.97 -37.90
C THR A 819 -18.44 -2.29 -37.60
N VAL A 820 -17.68 -3.31 -37.17
CA VAL A 820 -18.23 -4.60 -36.71
C VAL A 820 -19.17 -4.41 -35.53
N GLY A 821 -18.80 -3.61 -34.53
CA GLY A 821 -19.66 -3.30 -33.39
C GLY A 821 -20.99 -2.63 -33.77
N ALA A 822 -20.98 -1.71 -34.75
CA ALA A 822 -22.19 -1.09 -35.26
C ALA A 822 -23.11 -2.10 -35.99
N ARG A 823 -22.53 -3.01 -36.78
CA ARG A 823 -23.26 -4.11 -37.44
C ARG A 823 -23.91 -5.04 -36.42
N ILE A 824 -23.15 -5.47 -35.40
CA ILE A 824 -23.66 -6.26 -34.27
C ILE A 824 -24.83 -5.54 -33.61
N GLY A 825 -24.68 -4.24 -33.30
CA GLY A 825 -25.73 -3.44 -32.68
C GLY A 825 -27.01 -3.40 -33.52
N ARG A 826 -26.90 -3.29 -34.86
CA ARG A 826 -28.07 -3.35 -35.75
C ARG A 826 -28.75 -4.71 -35.72
N ALA A 827 -27.99 -5.79 -35.78
CA ALA A 827 -28.53 -7.16 -35.72
C ALA A 827 -29.25 -7.42 -34.39
N LEU A 828 -28.63 -7.09 -33.25
CA LEU A 828 -29.24 -7.25 -31.94
C LEU A 828 -30.45 -6.33 -31.73
N THR A 829 -30.43 -5.11 -32.29
CA THR A 829 -31.59 -4.20 -32.23
C THR A 829 -32.82 -4.83 -32.90
N LYS A 830 -32.64 -5.57 -34.01
CA LYS A 830 -33.73 -6.31 -34.66
C LYS A 830 -34.27 -7.39 -33.72
N VAL A 831 -33.39 -8.12 -33.04
CA VAL A 831 -33.77 -9.14 -32.04
C VAL A 831 -34.58 -8.51 -30.91
N PHE A 832 -34.11 -7.41 -30.31
CA PHE A 832 -34.81 -6.75 -29.20
C PHE A 832 -36.16 -6.17 -29.59
N LYS A 833 -36.34 -5.75 -30.85
CA LYS A 833 -37.64 -5.33 -31.38
C LYS A 833 -38.62 -6.51 -31.54
N GLN A 834 -38.12 -7.68 -31.95
CA GLN A 834 -38.95 -8.87 -32.13
C GLN A 834 -39.24 -9.60 -30.81
N LEU A 835 -38.31 -9.55 -29.87
CA LEU A 835 -38.35 -10.23 -28.57
C LEU A 835 -38.09 -9.24 -27.41
N PRO A 836 -39.04 -8.35 -27.08
CA PRO A 836 -38.88 -7.36 -26.01
C PRO A 836 -38.65 -8.00 -24.62
N GLU A 837 -39.06 -9.25 -24.42
CA GLU A 837 -38.85 -9.99 -23.19
C GLU A 837 -37.36 -10.22 -22.87
N VAL A 838 -36.48 -10.17 -23.87
CA VAL A 838 -35.03 -10.24 -23.66
C VAL A 838 -34.56 -9.03 -22.85
N LEU A 839 -35.03 -7.83 -23.18
CA LEU A 839 -34.72 -6.61 -22.43
C LEU A 839 -35.34 -6.62 -21.03
N LYS A 840 -36.55 -7.17 -20.89
CA LYS A 840 -37.19 -7.34 -19.56
C LYS A 840 -36.37 -8.26 -18.66
N MET A 841 -35.84 -9.36 -19.22
CA MET A 841 -35.00 -10.29 -18.48
C MET A 841 -33.70 -9.63 -18.01
N VAL A 842 -33.01 -8.89 -18.88
CA VAL A 842 -31.81 -8.10 -18.50
C VAL A 842 -32.17 -7.05 -17.45
N GLY A 843 -33.34 -6.42 -17.60
CA GLY A 843 -33.98 -5.52 -16.66
C GLY A 843 -34.06 -6.06 -15.23
N ALA A 844 -34.40 -7.34 -15.10
CA ALA A 844 -34.66 -8.02 -13.84
C ALA A 844 -33.42 -8.68 -13.20
N ILE A 845 -32.24 -8.67 -13.84
CA ILE A 845 -31.04 -9.30 -13.27
C ILE A 845 -30.75 -8.69 -11.89
N GLY A 846 -30.66 -9.56 -10.87
CA GLY A 846 -30.37 -9.15 -9.49
C GLY A 846 -31.59 -8.78 -8.64
N THR A 847 -32.81 -8.70 -9.21
CA THR A 847 -34.04 -8.45 -8.43
C THR A 847 -34.55 -9.73 -7.78
N PRO A 848 -35.21 -9.71 -6.61
CA PRO A 848 -35.81 -10.92 -6.02
C PRO A 848 -36.71 -11.66 -7.01
N GLY A 849 -36.53 -12.98 -7.15
CA GLY A 849 -37.36 -13.83 -8.02
C GLY A 849 -37.02 -13.81 -9.52
N TRP A 850 -35.91 -13.18 -9.94
CA TRP A 850 -35.52 -13.13 -11.35
C TRP A 850 -35.12 -14.50 -11.92
N ASN A 851 -35.27 -14.66 -13.25
CA ASN A 851 -35.02 -15.92 -13.94
C ASN A 851 -33.51 -16.27 -14.03
N LYS A 852 -33.07 -17.19 -13.19
CA LYS A 852 -31.68 -17.71 -13.17
C LYS A 852 -31.37 -18.75 -14.24
N GLN A 853 -32.32 -19.14 -15.09
CA GLN A 853 -32.11 -20.11 -16.18
C GLN A 853 -31.53 -19.45 -17.45
N GLY A 854 -31.52 -18.12 -17.52
CA GLY A 854 -30.95 -17.39 -18.65
C GLY A 854 -31.93 -17.10 -19.77
N PHE A 855 -31.39 -16.81 -20.96
CA PHE A 855 -32.19 -16.57 -22.16
C PHE A 855 -32.82 -17.86 -22.68
N LYS A 856 -34.03 -17.74 -23.22
CA LYS A 856 -34.69 -18.86 -23.89
C LYS A 856 -33.89 -19.29 -25.13
N PRO A 857 -33.81 -20.61 -25.43
CA PRO A 857 -33.18 -21.12 -26.65
C PRO A 857 -33.53 -20.36 -27.93
N ASP A 858 -34.82 -20.11 -28.16
CA ASP A 858 -35.31 -19.45 -29.37
C ASP A 858 -34.77 -18.03 -29.53
N ALA A 859 -34.61 -17.29 -28.42
CA ALA A 859 -34.03 -15.95 -28.43
C ALA A 859 -32.54 -15.96 -28.79
N VAL A 860 -31.81 -16.97 -28.31
CA VAL A 860 -30.39 -17.16 -28.65
C VAL A 860 -30.24 -17.55 -30.11
N LEU A 861 -31.08 -18.47 -30.61
CA LEU A 861 -31.06 -18.91 -32.00
C LEU A 861 -31.41 -17.77 -32.96
N LEU A 862 -32.44 -16.98 -32.65
CA LEU A 862 -32.80 -15.80 -33.44
C LEU A 862 -31.65 -14.79 -33.48
N ALA A 863 -30.99 -14.54 -32.34
CA ALA A 863 -29.84 -13.65 -32.31
C ALA A 863 -28.69 -14.15 -33.18
N ARG A 864 -28.42 -15.46 -33.19
CA ARG A 864 -27.42 -16.07 -34.08
C ARG A 864 -27.78 -15.92 -35.54
N GLN A 865 -29.01 -16.24 -35.93
CA GLN A 865 -29.47 -16.12 -37.30
C GLN A 865 -29.38 -14.68 -37.81
N MET A 866 -29.77 -13.71 -36.97
CA MET A 866 -29.68 -12.28 -37.30
C MET A 866 -28.22 -11.82 -37.45
N LEU A 867 -27.30 -12.32 -36.61
CA LEU A 867 -25.87 -12.04 -36.73
C LEU A 867 -25.28 -12.71 -37.97
N ALA A 868 -25.53 -14.00 -38.19
CA ALA A 868 -25.06 -14.75 -39.33
C ALA A 868 -25.52 -14.13 -40.66
N SER A 869 -26.79 -13.70 -40.74
CA SER A 869 -27.32 -12.95 -41.88
C SER A 869 -26.65 -11.59 -42.06
N GLU A 870 -26.44 -10.81 -40.99
CA GLU A 870 -25.76 -9.51 -41.08
C GLU A 870 -24.31 -9.65 -41.53
N PHE A 871 -23.62 -10.75 -41.21
CA PHE A 871 -22.21 -11.00 -41.52
C PHE A 871 -21.97 -11.95 -42.71
N GLY A 872 -23.03 -12.51 -43.31
CA GLY A 872 -22.94 -13.40 -44.47
C GLY A 872 -22.16 -14.69 -44.19
N CYS A 873 -22.35 -15.29 -43.02
CA CYS A 873 -21.69 -16.54 -42.62
C CYS A 873 -22.70 -17.62 -42.23
N ASP A 874 -22.23 -18.85 -42.15
CA ASP A 874 -23.05 -19.99 -41.69
C ASP A 874 -23.33 -19.91 -40.19
N CYS A 875 -24.45 -20.50 -39.78
CA CYS A 875 -24.89 -20.60 -38.40
C CYS A 875 -25.21 -22.06 -38.08
N ASP A 876 -24.59 -22.57 -37.02
CA ASP A 876 -24.99 -23.87 -36.47
C ASP A 876 -26.31 -23.74 -35.72
N GLU A 877 -27.25 -24.65 -35.97
CA GLU A 877 -28.55 -24.70 -35.30
C GLU A 877 -28.46 -25.24 -33.86
N GLU A 878 -27.33 -25.88 -33.50
CA GLU A 878 -27.11 -26.45 -32.17
C GLU A 878 -26.88 -25.34 -31.12
N ILE A 879 -27.80 -25.23 -30.14
CA ILE A 879 -27.82 -24.14 -29.15
C ILE A 879 -26.54 -24.09 -28.30
N HIS A 880 -25.89 -25.22 -28.06
CA HIS A 880 -24.70 -25.31 -27.21
C HIS A 880 -23.39 -25.50 -27.99
N SER A 881 -23.41 -25.43 -29.33
CA SER A 881 -22.18 -25.44 -30.12
C SER A 881 -21.55 -24.05 -30.21
N TYR A 882 -20.22 -24.02 -30.30
CA TYR A 882 -19.51 -22.79 -30.65
C TYR A 882 -19.80 -22.42 -32.09
N GLN A 883 -20.21 -21.17 -32.30
CA GLN A 883 -20.47 -20.64 -33.64
C GLN A 883 -19.14 -20.23 -34.29
N GLN A 884 -18.29 -21.22 -34.60
CA GLN A 884 -16.95 -21.01 -35.13
C GLN A 884 -16.93 -20.16 -36.40
N PRO A 885 -17.81 -20.39 -37.41
CA PRO A 885 -17.80 -19.59 -38.64
C PRO A 885 -18.13 -18.11 -38.39
N LEU A 886 -19.10 -17.85 -37.50
CA LEU A 886 -19.45 -16.50 -37.07
C LEU A 886 -18.29 -15.86 -36.30
N PHE A 887 -17.67 -16.59 -35.36
CA PHE A 887 -16.54 -16.11 -34.59
C PHE A 887 -15.35 -15.73 -35.49
N GLN A 888 -15.01 -16.58 -36.45
CA GLN A 888 -13.96 -16.33 -37.43
C GLN A 888 -14.26 -15.12 -38.31
N THR A 889 -15.51 -14.98 -38.76
CA THR A 889 -15.93 -13.86 -39.60
C THR A 889 -15.86 -12.53 -38.84
N LEU A 890 -16.32 -12.50 -37.59
CA LEU A 890 -16.24 -11.32 -36.73
C LEU A 890 -14.80 -10.85 -36.53
N LEU A 891 -13.88 -11.77 -36.20
CA LEU A 891 -12.46 -11.44 -36.02
C LEU A 891 -11.81 -10.96 -37.32
N ARG A 892 -12.08 -11.64 -38.44
CA ARG A 892 -11.55 -11.29 -39.76
C ARG A 892 -11.99 -9.88 -40.17
N GLU A 893 -13.28 -9.57 -40.03
CA GLU A 893 -13.80 -8.24 -40.37
C GLU A 893 -13.32 -7.15 -39.42
N ALA A 894 -13.15 -7.48 -38.14
CA ALA A 894 -12.59 -6.56 -37.15
C ALA A 894 -11.09 -6.29 -37.37
N LYS A 895 -10.45 -7.05 -38.28
CA LYS A 895 -8.99 -7.10 -38.49
C LYS A 895 -8.27 -7.37 -37.17
N ASP A 896 -8.84 -8.26 -36.37
CA ASP A 896 -8.28 -8.60 -35.07
C ASP A 896 -7.00 -9.44 -35.25
N PRO A 897 -5.94 -9.19 -34.46
CA PRO A 897 -4.72 -10.00 -34.50
C PRO A 897 -4.93 -11.47 -34.09
N GLU A 898 -6.03 -11.80 -33.39
CA GLU A 898 -6.34 -13.17 -32.99
C GLU A 898 -6.73 -14.03 -34.20
N THR A 899 -5.90 -15.06 -34.48
CA THR A 899 -6.10 -15.98 -35.61
C THR A 899 -6.08 -17.45 -35.22
N ALA A 900 -5.72 -17.78 -33.97
CA ALA A 900 -5.58 -19.16 -33.51
C ALA A 900 -6.89 -19.69 -32.92
N LEU A 901 -7.62 -18.87 -32.14
CA LEU A 901 -8.85 -19.29 -31.48
C LEU A 901 -9.91 -19.88 -32.43
N PRO A 902 -10.20 -19.29 -33.61
CA PRO A 902 -11.19 -19.88 -34.51
C PRO A 902 -10.83 -21.29 -34.96
N GLU A 903 -9.54 -21.61 -35.06
CA GLU A 903 -9.09 -22.96 -35.41
C GLU A 903 -9.26 -23.90 -34.22
N TRP A 904 -8.90 -23.47 -33.00
CA TRP A 904 -9.03 -24.28 -31.78
C TRP A 904 -10.48 -24.61 -31.42
N LEU A 905 -11.44 -23.76 -31.81
CA LEU A 905 -12.87 -24.01 -31.60
C LEU A 905 -13.46 -25.03 -32.58
N LYS A 906 -12.73 -25.44 -33.63
CA LYS A 906 -13.19 -26.49 -34.53
C LYS A 906 -13.14 -27.84 -33.82
N LYS A 907 -14.20 -28.64 -33.99
CA LYS A 907 -14.38 -29.95 -33.31
C LYS A 907 -13.25 -30.95 -33.65
N ASP A 908 -12.65 -30.84 -34.84
CA ASP A 908 -11.61 -31.72 -35.37
C ASP A 908 -10.16 -31.27 -35.05
N VAL A 909 -9.95 -30.01 -34.67
CA VAL A 909 -8.62 -29.46 -34.35
C VAL A 909 -8.40 -29.45 -32.83
N GLY A 910 -9.20 -28.71 -32.09
CA GLY A 910 -9.09 -28.57 -30.65
C GLY A 910 -8.00 -27.62 -30.14
N PHE A 911 -8.00 -27.44 -28.83
CA PHE A 911 -7.20 -26.57 -28.01
C PHE A 911 -5.87 -27.26 -27.62
N PRO A 912 -4.71 -26.67 -27.95
CA PRO A 912 -3.43 -27.28 -27.64
C PRO A 912 -3.01 -27.04 -26.18
N LEU A 913 -2.44 -28.07 -25.56
CA LEU A 913 -1.69 -28.03 -24.31
C LEU A 913 -0.31 -27.40 -24.47
N GLY A 914 0.25 -27.46 -25.69
CA GLY A 914 1.61 -27.00 -25.97
C GLY A 914 2.67 -28.08 -25.77
N ILE A 915 2.31 -29.36 -25.92
CA ILE A 915 3.21 -30.51 -25.78
C ILE A 915 3.56 -31.05 -27.17
N GLU A 916 2.56 -31.54 -27.90
CA GLU A 916 2.69 -32.09 -29.25
C GLU A 916 2.44 -31.01 -30.30
N GLU A 917 1.44 -30.15 -30.05
CA GLU A 917 1.08 -29.05 -30.93
C GLU A 917 1.45 -27.71 -30.25
N GLY A 918 2.25 -26.89 -30.93
CA GLY A 918 2.71 -25.61 -30.39
C GLY A 918 1.59 -24.58 -30.24
N ILE A 919 1.59 -23.84 -29.14
CA ILE A 919 0.62 -22.74 -28.93
C ILE A 919 1.04 -21.52 -29.76
N LYS A 920 0.28 -21.22 -30.82
CA LYS A 920 0.51 -20.04 -31.68
C LYS A 920 0.28 -18.74 -30.91
N THR A 921 1.29 -17.89 -30.82
CA THR A 921 1.17 -16.53 -30.27
C THR A 921 0.57 -15.60 -31.31
N CYS A 922 -0.41 -14.77 -30.93
CA CYS A 922 -1.06 -13.80 -31.83
C CYS A 922 -0.82 -12.34 -31.42
N GLY A 923 0.01 -12.10 -30.40
CA GLY A 923 0.29 -10.75 -29.90
C GLY A 923 -0.87 -10.13 -29.11
N ILE A 924 -1.82 -10.95 -28.65
CA ILE A 924 -2.92 -10.53 -27.77
C ILE A 924 -2.39 -10.24 -26.37
N PHE A 925 -1.54 -11.14 -25.88
CA PHE A 925 -0.85 -10.95 -24.62
C PHE A 925 0.68 -10.91 -24.84
N PRO A 926 1.44 -10.36 -23.87
CA PRO A 926 2.89 -10.30 -23.99
C PRO A 926 3.51 -11.70 -24.12
N THR A 927 4.40 -11.86 -25.10
CA THR A 927 5.18 -13.09 -25.28
C THR A 927 6.28 -13.20 -24.23
N THR A 928 6.63 -14.42 -23.82
CA THR A 928 7.71 -14.68 -22.86
C THR A 928 8.74 -15.64 -23.43
N SER A 929 10.03 -15.37 -23.14
CA SER A 929 11.14 -16.27 -23.46
C SER A 929 11.37 -17.34 -22.39
N LYS A 930 10.68 -17.25 -21.26
CA LYS A 930 10.74 -18.18 -20.13
C LYS A 930 9.42 -18.91 -19.98
N ASP A 931 9.50 -20.13 -19.46
CA ASP A 931 8.33 -20.92 -19.11
C ASP A 931 7.68 -20.39 -17.83
N SER A 932 6.42 -20.76 -17.59
CA SER A 932 5.73 -20.34 -16.37
C SER A 932 6.29 -21.10 -15.16
N ALA A 933 6.16 -20.51 -13.97
CA ALA A 933 6.57 -21.14 -12.72
C ALA A 933 5.88 -22.52 -12.50
N SER A 934 4.66 -22.70 -13.00
CA SER A 934 3.96 -23.99 -12.92
C SER A 934 4.60 -25.07 -13.79
N VAL A 935 5.08 -24.70 -14.98
CA VAL A 935 5.79 -25.59 -15.90
C VAL A 935 7.18 -25.91 -15.35
N GLU A 936 7.94 -24.89 -14.93
CA GLU A 936 9.28 -25.07 -14.34
C GLU A 936 9.22 -25.98 -13.10
N ALA A 937 8.28 -25.73 -12.18
CA ALA A 937 8.14 -26.57 -10.99
C ALA A 937 7.78 -28.02 -11.34
N SER A 938 6.89 -28.23 -12.31
CA SER A 938 6.51 -29.58 -12.74
C SER A 938 7.71 -30.36 -13.33
N ARG A 939 8.67 -29.70 -13.98
CA ARG A 939 9.90 -30.37 -14.45
C ARG A 939 10.82 -30.79 -13.32
N CYS A 940 10.85 -30.04 -12.22
CA CYS A 940 11.74 -30.33 -11.09
C CYS A 940 11.23 -31.52 -10.24
N HIS A 941 9.92 -31.59 -9.99
CA HIS A 941 9.35 -32.50 -9.00
C HIS A 941 8.20 -33.37 -9.52
N GLY A 942 7.88 -33.28 -10.81
CA GLY A 942 6.78 -34.03 -11.40
C GLY A 942 7.18 -35.43 -11.84
N GLN A 943 6.30 -36.40 -11.64
CA GLN A 943 6.52 -37.80 -12.02
C GLN A 943 5.48 -38.25 -13.03
N LEU A 944 5.96 -38.62 -14.22
CA LEU A 944 5.15 -39.24 -15.26
C LEU A 944 4.90 -40.71 -14.90
N VAL A 945 3.63 -41.11 -14.84
CA VAL A 945 3.21 -42.45 -14.39
C VAL A 945 2.34 -43.14 -15.44
N GLU A 946 2.49 -44.45 -15.54
CA GLU A 946 1.61 -45.37 -16.29
C GLU A 946 1.07 -46.40 -15.29
N ASP A 947 -0.15 -46.91 -15.50
CA ASP A 947 -0.81 -47.81 -14.54
C ASP A 947 -1.02 -49.24 -15.08
N TRP A 948 0.08 -49.88 -15.51
CA TRP A 948 0.03 -51.25 -16.02
C TRP A 948 -0.39 -52.28 -14.96
N SER A 949 -0.14 -52.02 -13.67
CA SER A 949 -0.61 -52.88 -12.58
C SER A 949 -2.08 -52.65 -12.23
N GLY A 950 -2.64 -51.49 -12.60
CA GLY A 950 -3.99 -51.09 -12.19
C GLY A 950 -4.10 -50.71 -10.72
N GLU A 951 -2.99 -50.52 -10.02
CA GLU A 951 -2.93 -50.25 -8.59
C GLU A 951 -2.76 -48.76 -8.25
N ALA A 952 -2.60 -47.88 -9.24
CA ALA A 952 -2.46 -46.46 -8.97
C ALA A 952 -3.73 -45.89 -8.29
N THR A 953 -3.52 -45.08 -7.26
CA THR A 953 -4.57 -44.41 -6.47
C THR A 953 -4.47 -42.89 -6.55
N ASN A 954 -5.59 -42.22 -6.35
CA ASN A 954 -5.65 -40.76 -6.30
C ASN A 954 -5.16 -40.22 -4.95
N TYR A 955 -5.20 -38.89 -4.79
CA TYR A 955 -4.90 -38.28 -3.50
C TYR A 955 -5.96 -38.64 -2.47
N THR A 956 -5.56 -38.67 -1.19
CA THR A 956 -6.44 -38.96 -0.05
C THR A 956 -7.72 -38.12 -0.08
N SER A 957 -7.65 -36.85 -0.50
CA SER A 957 -8.83 -35.98 -0.61
C SER A 957 -9.86 -36.42 -1.66
N PHE A 958 -9.44 -37.10 -2.72
CA PHE A 958 -10.34 -37.70 -3.69
C PHE A 958 -10.95 -38.99 -3.14
N GLU A 959 -10.12 -39.84 -2.54
CA GLU A 959 -10.57 -41.13 -1.97
C GLU A 959 -11.55 -40.93 -0.80
N GLU A 960 -11.27 -39.96 0.09
CA GLU A 960 -12.15 -39.60 1.21
C GLU A 960 -13.47 -38.95 0.75
N ALA A 961 -13.46 -38.23 -0.38
CA ALA A 961 -14.68 -37.66 -0.97
C ALA A 961 -15.60 -38.74 -1.55
N GLY A 962 -15.05 -39.92 -1.86
CA GLY A 962 -15.77 -41.12 -2.25
C GLY A 962 -16.78 -40.88 -3.39
N ASP A 963 -18.00 -41.37 -3.19
CA ASP A 963 -19.13 -41.26 -4.12
C ASP A 963 -19.37 -39.85 -4.67
N MET A 964 -19.07 -38.80 -3.90
CA MET A 964 -19.25 -37.43 -4.37
C MET A 964 -18.25 -37.05 -5.46
N ALA A 965 -17.00 -37.49 -5.35
CA ALA A 965 -15.99 -37.27 -6.37
C ALA A 965 -16.29 -38.11 -7.62
N GLN A 966 -16.72 -39.36 -7.42
CA GLN A 966 -17.09 -40.25 -8.52
C GLN A 966 -18.28 -39.71 -9.32
N LYS A 967 -19.34 -39.23 -8.66
CA LYS A 967 -20.51 -38.61 -9.32
C LYS A 967 -20.14 -37.38 -10.16
N GLU A 968 -19.19 -36.57 -9.72
CA GLU A 968 -18.73 -35.42 -10.50
C GLU A 968 -17.92 -35.86 -11.73
N LEU A 969 -17.19 -36.98 -11.64
CA LEU A 969 -16.48 -37.57 -12.78
C LEU A 969 -17.43 -38.24 -13.77
N ASP A 970 -18.46 -38.93 -13.27
CA ASP A 970 -19.55 -39.49 -14.08
C ASP A 970 -20.29 -38.37 -14.81
N ARG A 971 -20.54 -37.23 -14.16
CA ARG A 971 -21.10 -36.02 -14.82
C ARG A 971 -20.24 -35.60 -16.01
N VAL A 972 -18.91 -35.56 -15.85
CA VAL A 972 -17.98 -35.19 -16.94
C VAL A 972 -18.09 -36.18 -18.10
N PHE A 973 -18.22 -37.48 -17.81
CA PHE A 973 -18.45 -38.51 -18.82
C PHE A 973 -19.82 -38.37 -19.52
N GLU A 974 -20.91 -38.22 -18.77
CA GLU A 974 -22.28 -38.06 -19.29
C GLU A 974 -22.43 -36.85 -20.20
N HIS A 975 -21.69 -35.77 -19.93
CA HIS A 975 -21.66 -34.57 -20.77
C HIS A 975 -20.82 -34.75 -22.05
N GLY A 976 -20.18 -35.91 -22.25
CA GLY A 976 -19.33 -36.20 -23.38
C GLY A 976 -17.94 -35.53 -23.31
N TRP A 977 -17.54 -35.04 -22.14
CA TRP A 977 -16.24 -34.37 -21.93
C TRP A 977 -15.11 -35.34 -21.60
N ALA A 978 -15.41 -36.60 -21.35
CA ALA A 978 -14.44 -37.67 -21.19
C ALA A 978 -14.95 -38.95 -21.86
N ASP A 979 -14.04 -39.83 -22.24
CA ASP A 979 -14.34 -41.24 -22.53
C ASP A 979 -13.98 -42.09 -21.31
N LYS A 980 -14.84 -43.06 -20.98
CA LYS A 980 -14.62 -44.01 -19.90
C LYS A 980 -14.18 -45.35 -20.47
N VAL A 981 -13.06 -45.88 -19.97
CA VAL A 981 -12.50 -47.20 -20.34
C VAL A 981 -12.15 -47.99 -19.08
N LEU A 982 -12.12 -49.32 -19.17
CA LEU A 982 -12.06 -50.17 -17.97
C LEU A 982 -10.62 -50.54 -17.59
N THR A 983 -9.72 -50.64 -18.58
CA THR A 983 -8.36 -51.12 -18.36
C THR A 983 -7.31 -50.18 -18.94
N TRP A 984 -6.10 -50.20 -18.38
CA TRP A 984 -4.98 -49.41 -18.90
C TRP A 984 -4.59 -49.82 -20.33
N SER A 985 -4.74 -51.10 -20.67
CA SER A 985 -4.52 -51.58 -22.05
C SER A 985 -5.49 -50.93 -23.05
N GLU A 986 -6.76 -50.75 -22.67
CA GLU A 986 -7.73 -50.02 -23.49
C GLU A 986 -7.37 -48.54 -23.61
N VAL A 987 -6.90 -47.89 -22.53
CA VAL A 987 -6.38 -46.51 -22.58
C VAL A 987 -5.32 -46.40 -23.67
N VAL A 988 -4.31 -47.28 -23.64
CA VAL A 988 -3.21 -47.28 -24.62
C VAL A 988 -3.70 -47.55 -26.05
N GLN A 989 -4.76 -48.36 -26.23
CA GLN A 989 -5.38 -48.55 -27.54
C GLN A 989 -6.10 -47.30 -28.04
N VAL A 990 -6.74 -46.53 -27.15
CA VAL A 990 -7.51 -45.33 -27.49
C VAL A 990 -6.60 -44.13 -27.77
N VAL A 991 -5.60 -43.87 -26.93
CA VAL A 991 -4.77 -42.66 -27.02
C VAL A 991 -3.34 -42.90 -27.50
N GLY A 992 -2.89 -44.16 -27.57
CA GLY A 992 -1.55 -44.55 -27.97
C GLY A 992 -0.59 -44.86 -26.81
N PRO A 993 0.63 -45.34 -27.12
CA PRO A 993 1.61 -45.80 -26.14
C PRO A 993 2.21 -44.69 -25.27
N GLY A 994 2.01 -43.41 -25.63
CA GLY A 994 2.49 -42.27 -24.85
C GLY A 994 1.59 -41.91 -23.67
N ALA A 995 0.52 -42.69 -23.39
CA ALA A 995 -0.42 -42.46 -22.30
C ALA A 995 0.26 -42.18 -20.95
N LYS A 996 -0.20 -41.15 -20.22
CA LYS A 996 0.26 -40.78 -18.88
C LYS A 996 -0.91 -40.53 -17.94
N LEU A 997 -0.91 -41.25 -16.82
CA LEU A 997 -1.94 -41.13 -15.79
C LEU A 997 -1.66 -39.90 -14.93
N THR A 998 -2.71 -39.11 -14.69
CA THR A 998 -2.68 -37.92 -13.84
C THR A 998 -3.55 -38.13 -12.61
N LYS A 999 -2.97 -37.92 -11.42
CA LYS A 999 -3.70 -38.06 -10.16
C LYS A 999 -4.72 -36.94 -9.97
N MET A 1000 -5.85 -37.27 -9.36
CA MET A 1000 -6.89 -36.31 -8.99
C MET A 1000 -6.91 -36.01 -7.49
N ALA A 1001 -7.26 -34.77 -7.16
CA ALA A 1001 -7.67 -34.35 -5.84
C ALA A 1001 -9.12 -33.85 -5.89
N CYS A 1002 -9.85 -33.98 -4.79
CA CYS A 1002 -11.20 -33.42 -4.68
C CYS A 1002 -11.24 -32.34 -3.60
N LEU A 1003 -11.85 -31.20 -3.92
CA LEU A 1003 -12.14 -30.14 -2.94
C LEU A 1003 -13.65 -30.02 -2.78
N ILE A 1004 -14.10 -30.17 -1.53
CA ILE A 1004 -15.50 -29.98 -1.16
C ILE A 1004 -15.59 -28.67 -0.36
N LYS A 1005 -16.44 -27.75 -0.81
CA LYS A 1005 -16.74 -26.50 -0.10
C LYS A 1005 -18.23 -26.41 0.19
N THR A 1006 -18.59 -26.27 1.46
CA THR A 1006 -19.97 -25.94 1.85
C THR A 1006 -20.25 -24.49 1.52
N LYS A 1007 -21.32 -24.23 0.76
CA LYS A 1007 -21.79 -22.88 0.47
C LYS A 1007 -22.62 -22.33 1.65
N PRO A 1008 -22.85 -21.01 1.72
CA PRO A 1008 -23.70 -20.42 2.76
C PRO A 1008 -25.13 -20.94 2.79
N ASP A 1009 -25.63 -21.46 1.66
CA ASP A 1009 -26.96 -22.08 1.54
C ASP A 1009 -26.99 -23.56 2.02
N GLY A 1010 -25.89 -24.07 2.58
CA GLY A 1010 -25.73 -25.46 3.00
C GLY A 1010 -25.45 -26.45 1.86
N SER A 1011 -25.53 -26.03 0.59
CA SER A 1011 -25.21 -26.90 -0.54
C SER A 1011 -23.71 -27.14 -0.68
N LEU A 1012 -23.32 -28.34 -1.10
CA LEU A 1012 -21.92 -28.68 -1.31
C LEU A 1012 -21.47 -28.30 -2.72
N LYS A 1013 -20.31 -27.67 -2.82
CA LYS A 1013 -19.61 -27.40 -4.09
C LYS A 1013 -18.40 -28.31 -4.18
N ILE A 1014 -18.49 -29.27 -5.09
CA ILE A 1014 -17.44 -30.24 -5.39
C ILE A 1014 -16.56 -29.68 -6.51
N ARG A 1015 -15.25 -29.86 -6.42
CA ARG A 1015 -14.29 -29.51 -7.49
C ARG A 1015 -13.26 -30.61 -7.64
N LEU A 1016 -13.20 -31.22 -8.82
CA LEU A 1016 -12.12 -32.09 -9.21
C LEU A 1016 -10.92 -31.27 -9.66
N ILE A 1017 -9.74 -31.62 -9.17
CA ILE A 1017 -8.45 -31.05 -9.58
C ILE A 1017 -7.64 -32.16 -10.20
N VAL A 1018 -7.30 -32.01 -11.47
CA VAL A 1018 -6.44 -32.93 -12.21
C VAL A 1018 -5.00 -32.43 -12.07
N ASP A 1019 -4.20 -33.06 -11.21
CA ASP A 1019 -2.87 -32.55 -10.84
C ASP A 1019 -1.82 -32.89 -11.90
N MET A 1020 -1.82 -32.13 -12.98
CA MET A 1020 -0.79 -32.20 -14.01
C MET A 1020 0.57 -31.70 -13.55
N ARG A 1021 0.66 -30.97 -12.43
CA ARG A 1021 1.92 -30.42 -11.93
C ARG A 1021 2.76 -31.52 -11.28
N ARG A 1022 2.21 -32.22 -10.29
CA ARG A 1022 2.93 -33.32 -9.61
C ARG A 1022 2.97 -34.60 -10.44
N SER A 1023 2.01 -34.79 -11.36
CA SER A 1023 2.06 -35.89 -12.34
C SER A 1023 3.01 -35.61 -13.51
N GLY A 1024 3.80 -34.52 -13.49
CA GLY A 1024 4.86 -34.22 -14.47
C GLY A 1024 4.39 -33.73 -15.84
N VAL A 1025 3.11 -33.86 -16.17
CA VAL A 1025 2.54 -33.46 -17.47
C VAL A 1025 2.72 -31.97 -17.77
N ASN A 1026 2.51 -31.09 -16.78
CA ASN A 1026 2.72 -29.65 -16.97
C ASN A 1026 4.17 -29.33 -17.35
N GLY A 1027 5.15 -30.14 -16.95
CA GLY A 1027 6.56 -29.96 -17.28
C GLY A 1027 6.87 -30.20 -18.75
N LEU A 1028 5.99 -30.92 -19.46
CA LEU A 1028 6.11 -31.17 -20.91
C LEU A 1028 5.59 -30.00 -21.76
N MET A 1029 4.79 -29.10 -21.17
CA MET A 1029 4.17 -27.99 -21.90
C MET A 1029 5.18 -26.87 -22.20
N VAL A 1030 4.98 -26.20 -23.34
CA VAL A 1030 5.71 -24.99 -23.73
C VAL A 1030 4.72 -23.85 -23.95
N ILE A 1031 4.65 -22.92 -23.00
CA ILE A 1031 3.72 -21.79 -23.01
C ILE A 1031 4.53 -20.49 -23.10
N ARG A 1032 4.45 -19.81 -24.25
CA ARG A 1032 5.25 -18.60 -24.58
C ARG A 1032 4.46 -17.30 -24.51
N GLU A 1033 3.31 -17.31 -23.86
CA GLU A 1033 2.41 -16.17 -23.75
C GLU A 1033 1.97 -16.01 -22.30
N ARG A 1034 2.08 -14.80 -21.76
CA ARG A 1034 1.69 -14.48 -20.38
C ARG A 1034 0.32 -13.82 -20.37
N ILE A 1035 -0.70 -14.56 -19.95
CA ILE A 1035 -2.04 -14.02 -19.74
C ILE A 1035 -2.01 -12.96 -18.63
N VAL A 1036 -2.44 -11.74 -18.97
CA VAL A 1036 -2.53 -10.60 -18.05
C VAL A 1036 -4.01 -10.34 -17.78
N LEU A 1037 -4.43 -10.50 -16.52
CA LEU A 1037 -5.79 -10.20 -16.09
C LEU A 1037 -5.90 -8.75 -15.61
N PRO A 1038 -7.06 -8.09 -15.80
CA PRO A 1038 -7.27 -6.73 -15.30
C PRO A 1038 -7.24 -6.71 -13.77
N ARG A 1039 -6.60 -5.69 -13.21
CA ARG A 1039 -6.59 -5.39 -11.77
C ARG A 1039 -7.84 -4.63 -11.39
N VAL A 1040 -8.15 -4.60 -10.10
CA VAL A 1040 -9.25 -3.79 -9.56
C VAL A 1040 -9.09 -2.31 -9.93
N THR A 1041 -7.86 -1.80 -9.93
CA THR A 1041 -7.56 -0.42 -10.35
C THR A 1041 -7.89 -0.16 -11.82
N ASP A 1042 -7.75 -1.17 -12.68
CA ASP A 1042 -8.04 -1.02 -14.11
C ASP A 1042 -9.57 -0.95 -14.34
N VAL A 1043 -10.35 -1.66 -13.52
CA VAL A 1043 -11.83 -1.59 -13.53
C VAL A 1043 -12.34 -0.27 -12.94
N THR A 1044 -11.77 0.20 -11.83
CA THR A 1044 -12.18 1.48 -11.23
C THR A 1044 -11.83 2.67 -12.10
N GLU A 1045 -10.65 2.68 -12.73
CA GLU A 1045 -10.25 3.73 -13.67
C GLU A 1045 -11.13 3.71 -14.93
N GLY A 1046 -11.45 2.52 -15.45
CA GLY A 1046 -12.37 2.38 -16.57
C GLY A 1046 -13.78 2.90 -16.24
N THR A 1047 -14.25 2.65 -15.02
CA THR A 1047 -15.52 3.16 -14.51
C THR A 1047 -15.48 4.68 -14.40
N ARG A 1048 -14.46 5.25 -13.75
CA ARG A 1048 -14.26 6.70 -13.66
C ARG A 1048 -14.20 7.38 -15.02
N SER A 1049 -13.52 6.78 -16.00
CA SER A 1049 -13.49 7.30 -17.37
C SER A 1049 -14.88 7.31 -18.00
N LEU A 1050 -15.70 6.28 -17.78
CA LEU A 1050 -17.08 6.22 -18.27
C LEU A 1050 -17.95 7.29 -17.62
N LEU A 1051 -17.79 7.50 -16.32
CA LEU A 1051 -18.50 8.53 -15.55
C LEU A 1051 -18.17 9.94 -16.04
N ARG A 1052 -16.89 10.20 -16.33
CA ARG A 1052 -16.44 11.46 -16.93
C ARG A 1052 -17.02 11.68 -18.33
N GLU A 1053 -17.03 10.64 -19.17
CA GLU A 1053 -17.61 10.72 -20.52
C GLU A 1053 -19.13 10.91 -20.49
N ALA A 1054 -19.84 10.27 -19.55
CA ALA A 1054 -21.30 10.37 -19.42
C ALA A 1054 -21.74 11.72 -18.82
N GLY A 1055 -20.96 12.31 -17.92
CA GLY A 1055 -21.27 13.60 -17.30
C GLY A 1055 -20.94 14.82 -18.17
N ALA A 1056 -20.26 14.66 -19.31
CA ALA A 1056 -19.82 15.74 -20.18
C ALA A 1056 -20.75 16.03 -21.37
N GLU A 1057 -21.72 15.16 -21.70
CA GLU A 1057 -22.47 15.24 -22.98
C GLU A 1057 -24.02 15.18 -22.88
N SER A 1058 -24.66 15.12 -21.70
CA SER A 1058 -26.14 15.07 -21.65
C SER A 1058 -26.81 15.75 -20.45
N ASP A 1059 -27.83 16.56 -20.74
CA ASP A 1059 -28.85 17.09 -19.80
C ASP A 1059 -29.71 15.98 -19.14
N GLU A 1060 -29.65 14.75 -19.67
CA GLU A 1060 -30.29 13.59 -19.08
C GLU A 1060 -29.33 12.87 -18.11
N THR A 1061 -29.78 12.64 -16.88
CA THR A 1061 -29.04 11.90 -15.84
C THR A 1061 -28.86 10.43 -16.26
N ILE A 1062 -27.78 10.11 -16.95
CA ILE A 1062 -27.38 8.71 -17.22
C ILE A 1062 -26.90 8.11 -15.90
N GLU A 1063 -27.68 7.18 -15.33
CA GLU A 1063 -27.28 6.41 -14.16
C GLU A 1063 -26.45 5.18 -14.57
N PRO A 1064 -25.15 5.12 -14.23
CA PRO A 1064 -24.30 3.98 -14.55
C PRO A 1064 -24.58 2.83 -13.59
N GLU A 1065 -24.47 1.60 -14.10
CA GLU A 1065 -24.61 0.37 -13.33
C GLU A 1065 -23.53 -0.63 -13.72
N PHE A 1066 -23.13 -1.47 -12.77
CA PHE A 1066 -22.32 -2.64 -13.07
C PHE A 1066 -23.21 -3.80 -13.50
N LEU A 1067 -22.68 -4.63 -14.41
CA LEU A 1067 -23.21 -5.96 -14.74
C LEU A 1067 -22.08 -6.97 -14.63
N ILE A 1068 -22.18 -7.87 -13.67
CA ILE A 1068 -21.23 -8.97 -13.46
C ILE A 1068 -21.88 -10.26 -13.94
N LEU A 1069 -21.21 -10.94 -14.87
CA LEU A 1069 -21.61 -12.24 -15.39
C LEU A 1069 -20.47 -13.24 -15.21
N GLY A 1070 -20.82 -14.47 -14.83
CA GLY A 1070 -19.88 -15.59 -14.78
C GLY A 1070 -20.07 -16.52 -15.97
N PHE A 1071 -19.05 -17.32 -16.28
CA PHE A 1071 -19.17 -18.45 -17.21
C PHE A 1071 -19.35 -19.75 -16.43
N SER A 1072 -20.17 -20.64 -16.96
CA SER A 1072 -20.32 -22.00 -16.43
C SER A 1072 -19.32 -22.93 -17.09
N ASP A 1073 -18.71 -23.83 -16.32
CA ASP A 1073 -17.81 -24.88 -16.82
C ASP A 1073 -16.73 -24.37 -17.79
N THR A 1074 -16.14 -23.21 -17.45
CA THR A 1074 -15.30 -22.41 -18.34
C THR A 1074 -14.17 -23.19 -19.02
N PHE A 1075 -13.49 -24.10 -18.32
CA PHE A 1075 -12.41 -24.87 -18.95
C PHE A 1075 -12.91 -26.01 -19.84
N TYR A 1076 -14.07 -26.58 -19.52
CA TYR A 1076 -14.71 -27.60 -20.35
C TYR A 1076 -15.21 -27.07 -21.70
N THR A 1077 -15.14 -25.75 -21.90
CA THR A 1077 -15.34 -25.10 -23.21
C THR A 1077 -14.21 -25.37 -24.20
N CYS A 1078 -13.02 -25.71 -23.73
CA CYS A 1078 -11.84 -25.94 -24.56
C CYS A 1078 -11.65 -27.44 -24.80
N HIS A 1079 -12.13 -27.94 -25.93
CA HIS A 1079 -11.87 -29.32 -26.36
C HIS A 1079 -10.40 -29.52 -26.68
N LEU A 1080 -9.74 -30.56 -26.16
CA LEU A 1080 -8.33 -30.85 -26.41
C LEU A 1080 -8.09 -31.42 -27.80
N VAL A 1081 -6.93 -31.08 -28.36
CA VAL A 1081 -6.36 -31.75 -29.52
C VAL A 1081 -6.28 -33.26 -29.25
N THR A 1082 -6.75 -34.08 -30.21
CA THR A 1082 -6.84 -35.54 -30.04
C THR A 1082 -5.52 -36.18 -29.64
N LYS A 1083 -4.39 -35.75 -30.24
CA LYS A 1083 -3.05 -36.25 -29.92
C LYS A 1083 -2.59 -35.97 -28.49
N GLU A 1084 -3.10 -34.92 -27.86
CA GLU A 1084 -2.67 -34.51 -26.52
C GLU A 1084 -3.56 -35.09 -25.41
N ARG A 1085 -4.65 -35.78 -25.76
CA ARG A 1085 -5.49 -36.51 -24.79
C ARG A 1085 -4.74 -37.60 -24.05
N GLN A 1086 -3.65 -38.11 -24.64
CA GLN A 1086 -2.75 -39.08 -23.99
C GLN A 1086 -2.12 -38.58 -22.69
N TYR A 1087 -2.13 -37.27 -22.43
CA TYR A 1087 -1.62 -36.67 -21.20
C TYR A 1087 -2.72 -36.30 -20.20
N ALA A 1088 -3.99 -36.46 -20.57
CA ALA A 1088 -5.15 -36.00 -19.82
C ALA A 1088 -6.02 -37.19 -19.37
N ILE A 1089 -5.38 -38.20 -18.76
CA ILE A 1089 -6.04 -39.41 -18.28
C ILE A 1089 -6.14 -39.36 -16.76
N ALA A 1090 -7.31 -39.66 -16.22
CA ALA A 1090 -7.55 -39.75 -14.78
C ALA A 1090 -8.17 -41.11 -14.43
N LYS A 1091 -8.08 -41.53 -13.17
CA LYS A 1091 -8.68 -42.78 -12.70
C LYS A 1091 -9.82 -42.49 -11.73
N GLY A 1092 -10.97 -43.12 -11.92
CA GLY A 1092 -12.11 -43.05 -11.00
C GLY A 1092 -11.91 -43.94 -9.78
N GLN A 1093 -12.77 -43.77 -8.79
CA GLN A 1093 -12.82 -44.64 -7.62
C GLN A 1093 -13.38 -46.02 -7.97
N ASP A 1094 -14.18 -46.11 -9.04
CA ASP A 1094 -14.67 -47.34 -9.64
C ASP A 1094 -13.57 -48.17 -10.33
N GLY A 1095 -12.32 -47.69 -10.34
CA GLY A 1095 -11.17 -48.33 -10.98
C GLY A 1095 -11.10 -48.09 -12.49
N ALA A 1096 -12.11 -47.47 -13.11
CA ALA A 1096 -12.11 -47.13 -14.52
C ALA A 1096 -11.24 -45.90 -14.80
N TYR A 1097 -10.79 -45.78 -16.04
CA TYR A 1097 -10.01 -44.63 -16.51
C TYR A 1097 -10.88 -43.70 -17.35
N TYR A 1098 -10.64 -42.41 -17.19
CA TYR A 1098 -11.35 -41.33 -17.83
C TYR A 1098 -10.35 -40.53 -18.68
N VAL A 1099 -10.49 -40.65 -19.99
CA VAL A 1099 -9.69 -39.90 -20.96
C VAL A 1099 -10.40 -38.57 -21.21
N LEU A 1100 -9.88 -37.49 -20.66
CA LEU A 1100 -10.48 -36.16 -20.79
C LEU A 1100 -10.33 -35.65 -22.23
N LYS A 1101 -11.44 -35.18 -22.80
CA LYS A 1101 -11.51 -34.53 -24.12
C LYS A 1101 -11.43 -33.01 -24.03
N VAL A 1102 -11.38 -32.46 -22.83
CA VAL A 1102 -11.45 -31.02 -22.56
C VAL A 1102 -10.41 -30.60 -21.54
N VAL A 1103 -10.07 -29.32 -21.53
CA VAL A 1103 -9.21 -28.73 -20.50
C VAL A 1103 -9.92 -28.79 -19.15
N ALA A 1104 -9.21 -29.21 -18.09
CA ALA A 1104 -9.75 -29.25 -16.74
C ALA A 1104 -8.95 -28.37 -15.76
N PHE A 1105 -9.45 -28.24 -14.52
CA PHE A 1105 -8.71 -27.56 -13.46
C PHE A 1105 -7.41 -28.29 -13.15
N GLY A 1106 -6.29 -27.55 -13.17
CA GLY A 1106 -4.94 -28.06 -12.88
C GLY A 1106 -3.99 -28.05 -14.09
N PHE A 1107 -4.53 -27.82 -15.29
CA PHE A 1107 -3.77 -27.71 -16.54
C PHE A 1107 -3.06 -26.35 -16.59
N ALA A 1108 -1.75 -26.33 -16.85
CA ALA A 1108 -0.98 -25.07 -16.93
C ALA A 1108 -1.41 -24.20 -18.13
N SER A 1109 -1.93 -24.81 -19.20
CA SER A 1109 -2.50 -24.12 -20.38
C SER A 1109 -3.92 -23.60 -20.14
N GLY A 1110 -4.62 -23.99 -19.07
CA GLY A 1110 -6.00 -23.57 -18.79
C GLY A 1110 -6.23 -22.04 -18.79
N PRO A 1111 -5.33 -21.22 -18.20
CA PRO A 1111 -5.44 -19.76 -18.25
C PRO A 1111 -5.45 -19.15 -19.67
N LEU A 1112 -4.99 -19.86 -20.70
CA LEU A 1112 -5.07 -19.38 -22.10
C LEU A 1112 -6.51 -19.15 -22.57
N TRP A 1113 -7.50 -19.67 -21.85
CA TRP A 1113 -8.91 -19.26 -21.99
C TRP A 1113 -9.09 -17.74 -21.89
N GLY A 1114 -8.16 -17.01 -21.24
CA GLY A 1114 -8.13 -15.55 -21.24
C GLY A 1114 -8.09 -14.90 -22.63
N ARG A 1115 -7.55 -15.57 -23.66
CA ARG A 1115 -7.63 -15.11 -25.05
C ARG A 1115 -9.07 -15.16 -25.56
N LEU A 1116 -9.75 -16.25 -25.23
CA LEU A 1116 -11.17 -16.39 -25.55
C LEU A 1116 -11.96 -15.30 -24.84
N ALA A 1117 -11.67 -15.02 -23.56
CA ALA A 1117 -12.29 -13.94 -22.80
C ALA A 1117 -12.09 -12.53 -23.39
N ALA A 1118 -10.89 -12.25 -23.93
CA ALA A 1118 -10.50 -10.94 -24.44
C ALA A 1118 -11.25 -10.52 -25.72
N VAL A 1119 -11.72 -11.49 -26.51
CA VAL A 1119 -12.40 -11.26 -27.80
C VAL A 1119 -13.88 -10.87 -27.64
N LEU A 1120 -14.45 -10.96 -26.44
CA LEU A 1120 -15.88 -11.16 -26.33
C LEU A 1120 -16.71 -9.87 -26.15
N LEU A 1121 -17.64 -9.66 -27.08
CA LEU A 1121 -18.80 -8.77 -26.92
C LEU A 1121 -20.16 -9.54 -27.00
N LEU A 1122 -20.18 -10.84 -27.32
CA LEU A 1122 -21.40 -11.62 -27.64
C LEU A 1122 -21.43 -13.05 -27.05
N TRP A 1123 -21.45 -13.20 -25.72
CA TRP A 1123 -21.29 -14.50 -25.05
C TRP A 1123 -22.32 -15.58 -25.42
N ALA A 1124 -23.61 -15.35 -25.15
CA ALA A 1124 -24.63 -16.39 -25.36
C ALA A 1124 -24.84 -16.73 -26.86
N ALA A 1125 -24.81 -15.71 -27.72
CA ALA A 1125 -24.96 -15.90 -29.17
C ALA A 1125 -23.80 -16.71 -29.77
N LEU A 1126 -22.58 -16.65 -29.22
CA LEU A 1126 -21.44 -17.41 -29.72
C LEU A 1126 -21.34 -18.84 -29.18
N GLY A 1127 -22.25 -19.26 -28.28
CA GLY A 1127 -22.28 -20.62 -27.72
C GLY A 1127 -21.82 -20.72 -26.27
N PHE A 1128 -21.43 -19.61 -25.63
CA PHE A 1128 -20.95 -19.64 -24.25
C PHE A 1128 -22.09 -19.79 -23.24
N LYS A 1129 -21.95 -20.77 -22.35
CA LYS A 1129 -22.86 -20.95 -21.19
C LYS A 1129 -22.49 -19.96 -20.09
N LEU A 1130 -23.44 -19.11 -19.73
CA LEU A 1130 -23.30 -18.15 -18.63
C LEU A 1130 -23.85 -18.75 -17.32
N ALA A 1131 -23.15 -18.46 -16.22
CA ALA A 1131 -23.55 -18.78 -14.86
C ALA A 1131 -24.55 -17.73 -14.35
N TRP A 1132 -25.76 -17.77 -14.90
CA TRP A 1132 -26.83 -16.82 -14.60
C TRP A 1132 -27.15 -16.76 -13.10
N GLU A 1133 -27.02 -17.86 -12.37
CA GLU A 1133 -27.22 -17.89 -10.92
C GLU A 1133 -26.25 -16.98 -10.13
N LYS A 1134 -25.13 -16.57 -10.75
CA LYS A 1134 -24.12 -15.66 -10.19
C LYS A 1134 -24.19 -14.25 -10.78
N ALA A 1135 -25.13 -13.99 -11.69
CA ALA A 1135 -25.25 -12.68 -12.32
C ALA A 1135 -25.67 -11.62 -11.31
N GLN A 1136 -25.01 -10.46 -11.35
CA GLN A 1136 -25.32 -9.32 -10.50
C GLN A 1136 -25.42 -8.08 -11.37
N ARG A 1137 -26.38 -7.21 -11.07
CA ARG A 1137 -26.53 -5.92 -11.72
C ARG A 1137 -26.88 -4.86 -10.69
N GLY A 1138 -26.31 -3.67 -10.85
CA GLY A 1138 -26.67 -2.48 -10.09
C GLY A 1138 -25.48 -1.61 -9.72
N LYS A 1139 -25.74 -0.61 -8.87
CA LYS A 1139 -24.73 0.35 -8.37
C LYS A 1139 -23.77 -0.27 -7.36
N LYS A 1140 -24.14 -1.41 -6.75
CA LYS A 1140 -23.34 -2.17 -5.79
C LYS A 1140 -23.26 -3.63 -6.24
N VAL A 1141 -22.06 -4.14 -6.52
CA VAL A 1141 -21.84 -5.53 -6.96
C VAL A 1141 -20.61 -6.13 -6.29
N ALA A 1142 -20.60 -7.45 -6.12
CA ALA A 1142 -19.43 -8.20 -5.66
C ALA A 1142 -18.64 -8.76 -6.86
N TRP A 1143 -17.35 -8.45 -6.93
CA TRP A 1143 -16.43 -8.90 -7.98
C TRP A 1143 -15.09 -9.33 -7.37
N ILE A 1144 -14.77 -10.62 -7.49
CA ILE A 1144 -13.47 -11.23 -7.11
C ILE A 1144 -13.01 -10.83 -5.69
N GLY A 1145 -13.86 -11.04 -4.68
CA GLY A 1145 -13.52 -10.72 -3.28
C GLY A 1145 -13.56 -9.24 -2.94
N PHE A 1146 -13.95 -8.38 -3.88
CA PHE A 1146 -14.19 -6.95 -3.66
C PHE A 1146 -15.67 -6.64 -3.81
N GLN A 1147 -16.15 -5.67 -3.03
CA GLN A 1147 -17.43 -5.03 -3.20
C GLN A 1147 -17.20 -3.68 -3.90
N LEU A 1148 -17.74 -3.55 -5.11
CA LEU A 1148 -17.67 -2.34 -5.92
C LEU A 1148 -18.97 -1.55 -5.74
N THR A 1149 -18.87 -0.28 -5.35
CA THR A 1149 -20.02 0.60 -5.14
C THR A 1149 -19.82 1.92 -5.86
N LEU A 1150 -20.80 2.34 -6.67
CA LEU A 1150 -20.85 3.68 -7.25
C LEU A 1150 -21.43 4.67 -6.23
N THR A 1151 -20.71 5.77 -5.95
CA THR A 1151 -21.08 6.74 -4.90
C THR A 1151 -21.23 8.17 -5.45
N GLY A 1152 -22.19 8.93 -4.87
CA GLY A 1152 -22.47 10.35 -5.18
C GLY A 1152 -23.72 10.60 -6.04
N LYS A 1153 -24.31 11.81 -5.94
CA LYS A 1153 -25.53 12.23 -6.70
C LYS A 1153 -25.34 12.20 -8.23
N PHE A 1154 -24.11 12.35 -8.71
CA PHE A 1154 -23.73 12.29 -10.13
C PHE A 1154 -22.69 11.19 -10.40
N PHE A 1155 -22.54 10.23 -9.48
CA PHE A 1155 -21.55 9.14 -9.57
C PHE A 1155 -20.15 9.64 -9.93
N ARG A 1156 -19.48 10.34 -9.00
CA ARG A 1156 -18.11 10.85 -9.24
C ARG A 1156 -17.02 9.88 -8.81
N ASP A 1157 -17.38 8.90 -7.97
CA ASP A 1157 -16.44 7.95 -7.40
C ASP A 1157 -16.91 6.50 -7.45
N THR A 1158 -15.94 5.59 -7.44
CA THR A 1158 -16.13 4.15 -7.26
C THR A 1158 -15.44 3.76 -5.96
N LEU A 1159 -16.23 3.38 -4.96
CA LEU A 1159 -15.74 2.83 -3.69
C LEU A 1159 -15.43 1.34 -3.89
N VAL A 1160 -14.27 0.92 -3.39
CA VAL A 1160 -13.84 -0.48 -3.39
C VAL A 1160 -13.61 -0.90 -1.95
N GLU A 1161 -14.38 -1.88 -1.50
CA GLU A 1161 -14.26 -2.49 -0.18
C GLU A 1161 -13.89 -3.97 -0.34
N LEU A 1162 -13.23 -4.56 0.66
CA LEU A 1162 -13.09 -6.01 0.71
C LEU A 1162 -14.46 -6.62 1.02
N ALA A 1163 -14.90 -7.58 0.22
CA ALA A 1163 -16.12 -8.32 0.51
C ALA A 1163 -15.86 -9.18 1.76
N GLN A 1164 -16.57 -8.88 2.84
CA GLN A 1164 -16.55 -9.68 4.08
C GLN A 1164 -17.00 -11.12 3.85
#